data_AF-A0A2D7I647-F1
#
_entry.id   AF-A0A2D7I647-F1
#
_cell.length_a   1.000
_cell.length_b   1.000
_cell.length_c   1.000
_cell.angle_alpha   90.00
_cell.angle_beta   90.00
_cell.angle_gamma   90.00
#
_symmetry.space_group_name_H-M   'P 1'
#
loop_
_entity.id
_entity.type
_entity.pdbx_description
1 polymer ?
#
loop_
_entity_poly.entity_id
_entity_poly.type
_entity_poly.pdbx_seq_one_letter_code
_entity_poly.pdbx_strand_id
1 'polypeptide(L)'
;MGGREDVVLQASHLSLHNTTWDGSMRSDLQGTETVHVLIDADTVELTGSILNADLSPYDWTLNVSTLFEMTGGSLDGDSVTVTGSAALSISENTQITARTLSLEGDSLDLGGTLSVEGTGYPGGLGPGAGTSSQTQAGGGAGYGREGGDGAGSDGGPRYGATLFPLEMGSGGGHGAGASGGAGGGALAIEMTQACTFKNATLNANGEDGAHTPDGGAGGGGSGGSLFVRCDTLTGLASLLAMGGFGGHDTDSSCCLSDNGNGGGGAGGRIALHYTSSTLDTSNVFYDGGIAFSGPGASGFMGQSGTFFEGSLPSTTWVIDGTAQGGTLTFTLLEVEISLALLSGQTANKIATRIANAIAADSRLEGITTSVNDGTLMVSAPISFPIENDSGFQIGVQTDLIIDRNVTWSTDHHILGDLSIENGSTLTLAGEHGHTVAGDLTVHAGSLISADRQGYVSGTGPESGESGPAGGGGGHGGQGGNSGSGESGGGFSGRGLLPDGLGNGGGNGTWTQGGIGGGLIRMAVSGLCSIDGSVTAHGSDGHSDARGGTGGGGAGGSISLSCHTFSGSGLLQANGGHGGEDSSSACCDSNLGTGGGGGGGRITVRARDHSSFSTKNDVRAEGGDGGGGLGPVGQSGGTGTVAFITLGIGADPLDDSLTLFDQDLELYRGWRWENSSESAFDYQLISIQPGTSVSSEGGPTHILASHFSVLDSHWPSAEDVFIEAETLEITNSILEAQSFNEDWEFDIEASSVIRQTEIEARQIHFSGDASLAFEGASELLSEKIFMSGQSLSLDGTSLFSTNGLGEPASTGDGAGGTDLAGAGGGGGHGAPGGGSAFAVGGASYGNALFPLTFGSGGGDGQYTQGGAGGGVIALQFLDQCTLEGTLTSNGSPGDTSENGGTGGGGGGGSIQITCPSLSGNGLIKAQGGEGGADLQTGGGLPDAGLGGGGAGGRVAVYTDSTLPFSSILLTGGAAGTGPGSPGNPGQAGSLVINSIQNSIWTVGGSAQGGSVSLELWGVTVVVSTFAGQTAEEVASAMAQEILLQPALLGLPVETHGATILIQAPPVTPTLSDAGLVVLEGQPPMAVPSLSRWASVALVLLLSVLAISRLRPVDPSAPATRL
;
A
#
# COMPACT_ATOMS: atom_id res chain seq x y z
N MET A 1 37.29 -13.77 -59.98
CA MET A 1 36.16 -12.84 -59.87
C MET A 1 36.66 -11.52 -59.27
N GLY A 2 37.11 -10.57 -60.10
CA GLY A 2 37.77 -9.34 -59.62
C GLY A 2 36.83 -8.17 -59.37
N GLY A 3 35.76 -8.34 -58.58
CA GLY A 3 34.77 -7.30 -58.28
C GLY A 3 34.11 -7.48 -56.91
N ARG A 4 33.65 -6.38 -56.31
CA ARG A 4 32.93 -6.29 -55.02
C ARG A 4 31.47 -6.78 -55.11
N GLU A 5 31.23 -7.91 -55.78
CA GLU A 5 29.88 -8.39 -56.08
C GLU A 5 29.61 -9.72 -55.37
N ASP A 6 28.38 -9.91 -54.91
CA ASP A 6 27.89 -11.18 -54.35
C ASP A 6 28.21 -12.34 -55.31
N VAL A 7 28.68 -13.45 -54.76
CA VAL A 7 29.09 -14.60 -55.54
C VAL A 7 27.91 -15.57 -55.63
N VAL A 8 27.32 -15.70 -56.82
CA VAL A 8 26.29 -16.71 -57.09
C VAL A 8 26.88 -17.82 -57.94
N LEU A 9 26.88 -19.05 -57.42
CA LEU A 9 27.28 -20.26 -58.12
C LEU A 9 26.08 -21.17 -58.30
N GLN A 10 25.78 -21.52 -59.56
CA GLN A 10 24.76 -22.50 -59.91
C GLN A 10 25.42 -23.73 -60.54
N ALA A 11 25.19 -24.91 -60.00
CA ALA A 11 25.73 -26.17 -60.52
C ALA A 11 24.82 -27.35 -60.16
N SER A 12 24.67 -28.34 -61.04
CA SER A 12 23.99 -29.58 -60.63
C SER A 12 24.81 -30.37 -59.59
N HIS A 13 26.14 -30.29 -59.65
CA HIS A 13 27.02 -30.93 -58.67
C HIS A 13 28.25 -30.05 -58.45
N LEU A 14 28.46 -29.61 -57.22
CA LEU A 14 29.65 -28.90 -56.79
C LEU A 14 30.46 -29.81 -55.86
N SER A 15 31.73 -30.04 -56.21
CA SER A 15 32.62 -30.85 -55.40
C SER A 15 33.98 -30.17 -55.24
N LEU A 16 34.43 -30.04 -53.99
CA LEU A 16 35.67 -29.39 -53.58
C LEU A 16 36.49 -30.36 -52.74
N HIS A 17 37.66 -30.78 -53.23
CA HIS A 17 38.52 -31.74 -52.55
C HIS A 17 39.90 -31.14 -52.21
N ASN A 18 40.23 -31.07 -50.93
CA ASN A 18 41.48 -30.52 -50.39
C ASN A 18 41.80 -29.12 -50.92
N THR A 19 40.77 -28.30 -51.08
CA THR A 19 40.90 -26.94 -51.59
C THR A 19 40.67 -25.93 -50.48
N THR A 20 41.49 -24.88 -50.45
CA THR A 20 41.21 -23.68 -49.64
C THR A 20 40.54 -22.64 -50.53
N TRP A 21 39.35 -22.21 -50.15
CA TRP A 21 38.67 -21.05 -50.71
C TRP A 21 38.74 -19.94 -49.67
N ASP A 22 39.69 -19.03 -49.84
CA ASP A 22 40.00 -17.95 -48.89
C ASP A 22 39.23 -16.65 -49.18
N GLY A 23 38.32 -16.67 -50.14
CA GLY A 23 37.59 -15.50 -50.65
C GLY A 23 38.48 -14.31 -51.11
N SER A 24 39.81 -14.41 -51.05
CA SER A 24 40.71 -13.27 -51.14
C SER A 24 40.99 -12.95 -52.60
N MET A 25 40.25 -11.98 -53.14
CA MET A 25 40.62 -11.36 -54.41
C MET A 25 41.20 -9.95 -54.29
N ARG A 26 41.61 -9.55 -53.08
CA ARG A 26 42.66 -8.56 -52.84
C ARG A 26 42.99 -8.40 -51.36
N SER A 27 44.28 -8.26 -51.04
CA SER A 27 44.79 -7.85 -49.72
C SER A 27 44.68 -6.34 -49.44
N ASP A 28 43.81 -5.61 -50.15
CA ASP A 28 43.67 -4.14 -50.06
C ASP A 28 42.28 -3.66 -49.56
N LEU A 29 41.38 -4.58 -49.23
CA LEU A 29 40.06 -4.27 -48.68
C LEU A 29 40.16 -4.11 -47.16
N GLN A 30 40.40 -2.88 -46.69
CA GLN A 30 40.01 -2.47 -45.34
C GLN A 30 38.58 -1.91 -45.41
N GLY A 31 37.59 -2.73 -45.06
CA GLY A 31 36.17 -2.35 -45.03
C GLY A 31 35.30 -3.37 -44.29
N THR A 32 34.27 -2.87 -43.60
CA THR A 32 33.32 -3.59 -42.72
C THR A 32 32.11 -4.19 -43.47
N GLU A 33 32.23 -4.46 -44.77
CA GLU A 33 31.09 -4.91 -45.60
C GLU A 33 31.13 -6.43 -45.79
N THR A 34 30.01 -7.11 -45.50
CA THR A 34 29.83 -8.56 -45.61
C THR A 34 29.71 -8.99 -47.07
N VAL A 35 30.36 -10.10 -47.45
CA VAL A 35 30.25 -10.68 -48.80
C VAL A 35 29.27 -11.85 -48.77
N HIS A 36 28.19 -11.78 -49.55
CA HIS A 36 27.23 -12.88 -49.65
C HIS A 36 27.65 -13.88 -50.74
N VAL A 37 27.72 -15.16 -50.37
CA VAL A 37 28.02 -16.27 -51.27
C VAL A 37 26.81 -17.20 -51.31
N LEU A 38 26.13 -17.23 -52.45
CA LEU A 38 25.01 -18.12 -52.72
C LEU A 38 25.46 -19.28 -53.61
N ILE A 39 25.35 -20.50 -53.09
CA ILE A 39 25.55 -21.74 -53.85
C ILE A 39 24.19 -22.40 -54.01
N ASP A 40 23.76 -22.58 -55.25
CA ASP A 40 22.50 -23.25 -55.60
C ASP A 40 22.86 -24.51 -56.41
N ALA A 41 22.75 -25.66 -55.77
CA ALA A 41 23.18 -26.93 -56.34
C ALA A 41 22.34 -28.14 -55.93
N ASP A 42 22.31 -29.18 -56.76
CA ASP A 42 21.62 -30.41 -56.35
C ASP A 42 22.44 -31.13 -55.29
N THR A 43 23.74 -31.29 -55.51
CA THR A 43 24.68 -31.93 -54.60
C THR A 43 25.88 -31.04 -54.33
N VAL A 44 26.29 -30.93 -53.06
CA VAL A 44 27.50 -30.23 -52.61
C VAL A 44 28.35 -31.19 -51.78
N GLU A 45 29.57 -31.47 -52.24
CA GLU A 45 30.55 -32.31 -51.54
C GLU A 45 31.80 -31.50 -51.20
N LEU A 46 32.14 -31.39 -49.91
CA LEU A 46 33.37 -30.77 -49.44
C LEU A 46 34.20 -31.84 -48.72
N THR A 47 35.36 -32.22 -49.28
CA THR A 47 36.25 -33.21 -48.68
C THR A 47 37.60 -32.60 -48.33
N GLY A 48 37.94 -32.49 -47.05
CA GLY A 48 39.21 -31.91 -46.59
C GLY A 48 39.43 -30.46 -47.03
N SER A 49 38.37 -29.77 -47.41
CA SER A 49 38.39 -28.41 -47.96
C SER A 49 38.15 -27.37 -46.86
N ILE A 50 38.77 -26.21 -47.00
CA ILE A 50 38.67 -25.11 -46.05
C ILE A 50 38.03 -23.92 -46.78
N LEU A 51 36.86 -23.48 -46.34
CA LEU A 51 36.20 -22.27 -46.83
C LEU A 51 36.36 -21.23 -45.73
N ASN A 52 37.32 -20.30 -45.89
CA ASN A 52 37.77 -19.40 -44.83
C ASN A 52 37.39 -17.94 -45.09
N ALA A 53 37.13 -17.21 -44.01
CA ALA A 53 36.77 -15.80 -43.96
C ALA A 53 37.89 -14.94 -43.34
N ASP A 54 39.14 -15.06 -43.81
CA ASP A 54 40.29 -14.44 -43.12
C ASP A 54 40.28 -12.89 -43.11
N LEU A 55 39.49 -12.19 -43.96
CA LEU A 55 39.62 -10.73 -44.13
C LEU A 55 38.31 -9.91 -44.30
N SER A 56 37.13 -10.52 -44.23
CA SER A 56 35.81 -9.83 -44.23
C SER A 56 34.71 -10.82 -43.83
N PRO A 57 33.61 -10.42 -43.14
CA PRO A 57 32.54 -11.35 -42.82
C PRO A 57 31.94 -11.92 -44.11
N TYR A 58 31.82 -13.25 -44.22
CA TYR A 58 31.18 -13.93 -45.36
C TYR A 58 29.85 -14.54 -44.90
N ASP A 59 28.80 -14.31 -45.68
CA ASP A 59 27.51 -14.96 -45.49
C ASP A 59 27.36 -16.09 -46.50
N TRP A 60 27.41 -17.33 -46.04
CA TRP A 60 27.26 -18.51 -46.88
C TRP A 60 25.80 -18.94 -46.89
N THR A 61 25.19 -18.96 -48.07
CA THR A 61 23.88 -19.60 -48.28
C THR A 61 24.04 -20.73 -49.28
N LEU A 62 23.83 -21.96 -48.83
CA LEU A 62 23.89 -23.18 -49.63
C LEU A 62 22.47 -23.71 -49.79
N ASN A 63 21.85 -23.47 -50.94
CA ASN A 63 20.58 -24.08 -51.32
C ASN A 63 20.87 -25.43 -51.98
N VAL A 64 20.61 -26.51 -51.27
CA VAL A 64 20.95 -27.88 -51.67
C VAL A 64 19.68 -28.71 -51.81
N SER A 65 19.45 -29.27 -53.00
CA SER A 65 18.19 -29.98 -53.29
C SER A 65 18.24 -31.49 -53.02
N THR A 66 19.43 -32.11 -52.94
CA THR A 66 19.56 -33.57 -52.76
C THR A 66 20.50 -33.98 -51.62
N LEU A 67 21.76 -33.52 -51.60
CA LEU A 67 22.76 -33.98 -50.64
C LEU A 67 23.81 -32.88 -50.37
N PHE A 68 24.01 -32.56 -49.09
CA PHE A 68 25.15 -31.80 -48.60
C PHE A 68 26.04 -32.72 -47.79
N GLU A 69 27.28 -32.94 -48.25
CA GLU A 69 28.25 -33.80 -47.57
C GLU A 69 29.55 -33.04 -47.27
N MET A 70 29.96 -33.09 -46.01
CA MET A 70 31.19 -32.48 -45.51
C MET A 70 32.03 -33.55 -44.82
N THR A 71 33.14 -33.94 -45.44
CA THR A 71 34.05 -34.98 -44.93
C THR A 71 35.45 -34.39 -44.68
N GLY A 72 35.68 -33.94 -43.45
CA GLY A 72 36.90 -33.23 -43.04
C GLY A 72 37.00 -31.81 -43.63
N GLY A 73 37.75 -30.95 -42.95
CA GLY A 73 37.89 -29.54 -43.34
C GLY A 73 37.05 -28.59 -42.50
N SER A 74 36.93 -27.33 -42.91
CA SER A 74 36.23 -26.29 -42.14
C SER A 74 35.47 -25.32 -43.05
N LEU A 75 34.31 -24.87 -42.59
CA LEU A 75 33.52 -23.80 -43.20
C LEU A 75 33.33 -22.70 -42.15
N ASP A 76 33.83 -21.50 -42.45
CA ASP A 76 33.79 -20.35 -41.57
C ASP A 76 33.06 -19.17 -42.23
N GLY A 77 32.20 -18.49 -41.47
CA GLY A 77 31.39 -17.36 -41.95
C GLY A 77 30.83 -16.50 -40.82
N ASP A 78 30.24 -15.36 -41.16
CA ASP A 78 29.42 -14.58 -40.23
C ASP A 78 28.03 -15.23 -40.13
N SER A 79 27.41 -15.56 -41.25
CA SER A 79 26.28 -16.49 -41.28
C SER A 79 26.54 -17.70 -42.19
N VAL A 80 26.08 -18.87 -41.77
CA VAL A 80 26.08 -20.09 -42.57
C VAL A 80 24.68 -20.67 -42.55
N THR A 81 24.03 -20.65 -43.71
CA THR A 81 22.70 -21.23 -43.91
C THR A 81 22.79 -22.34 -44.95
N VAL A 82 22.47 -23.57 -44.56
CA VAL A 82 22.22 -24.67 -45.49
C VAL A 82 20.71 -24.91 -45.51
N THR A 83 20.08 -24.80 -46.67
CA THR A 83 18.62 -24.94 -46.83
C THR A 83 18.27 -25.74 -48.08
N GLY A 84 17.02 -26.18 -48.21
CA GLY A 84 16.53 -27.05 -49.28
C GLY A 84 16.18 -28.46 -48.79
N SER A 85 15.55 -29.28 -49.64
CA SER A 85 15.09 -30.64 -49.28
C SER A 85 16.21 -31.70 -49.35
N ALA A 86 17.37 -31.42 -48.77
CA ALA A 86 18.54 -32.31 -48.83
C ALA A 86 18.70 -33.19 -47.60
N ALA A 87 19.41 -34.31 -47.77
CA ALA A 87 20.06 -34.99 -46.65
C ALA A 87 21.41 -34.29 -46.35
N LEU A 88 21.70 -34.05 -45.08
CA LEU A 88 22.93 -33.41 -44.62
C LEU A 88 23.80 -34.44 -43.88
N SER A 89 25.07 -34.57 -44.28
CA SER A 89 26.05 -35.42 -43.61
C SER A 89 27.33 -34.63 -43.32
N ILE A 90 27.69 -34.51 -42.05
CA ILE A 90 28.88 -33.80 -41.58
C ILE A 90 29.69 -34.78 -40.75
N SER A 91 30.81 -35.24 -41.28
CA SER A 91 31.62 -36.29 -40.66
C SER A 91 32.38 -35.80 -39.43
N GLU A 92 32.87 -36.74 -38.63
CA GLU A 92 33.89 -36.49 -37.60
C GLU A 92 35.11 -35.75 -38.19
N ASN A 93 35.78 -34.93 -37.38
CA ASN A 93 36.91 -34.06 -37.76
C ASN A 93 36.56 -32.95 -38.78
N THR A 94 35.30 -32.52 -38.78
CA THR A 94 34.80 -31.40 -39.59
C THR A 94 34.27 -30.31 -38.68
N GLN A 95 34.51 -29.04 -39.00
CA GLN A 95 34.09 -27.90 -38.19
C GLN A 95 33.34 -26.85 -39.03
N ILE A 96 32.15 -26.44 -38.57
CA ILE A 96 31.45 -25.27 -39.10
C ILE A 96 31.42 -24.22 -38.00
N THR A 97 31.98 -23.05 -38.28
CA THR A 97 31.95 -21.88 -37.40
C THR A 97 31.14 -20.77 -38.03
N ALA A 98 30.24 -20.18 -37.25
CA ALA A 98 29.49 -19.02 -37.69
C ALA A 98 29.05 -18.16 -36.51
N ARG A 99 28.62 -16.92 -36.78
CA ARG A 99 27.87 -16.13 -35.81
C ARG A 99 26.39 -16.54 -35.75
N THR A 100 25.81 -16.85 -36.91
CA THR A 100 24.51 -17.53 -37.02
C THR A 100 24.63 -18.75 -37.91
N LEU A 101 24.19 -19.91 -37.42
CA LEU A 101 24.23 -21.18 -38.15
C LEU A 101 22.82 -21.74 -38.25
N SER A 102 22.29 -21.88 -39.47
CA SER A 102 21.01 -22.54 -39.74
C SER A 102 21.19 -23.73 -40.67
N LEU A 103 20.73 -24.90 -40.23
CA LEU A 103 20.71 -26.13 -41.03
C LEU A 103 19.27 -26.59 -41.20
N GLU A 104 18.75 -26.50 -42.41
CA GLU A 104 17.40 -26.91 -42.79
C GLU A 104 17.46 -28.04 -43.83
N GLY A 105 16.67 -29.10 -43.63
CA GLY A 105 16.67 -30.23 -44.56
C GLY A 105 15.71 -31.37 -44.22
N ASP A 106 15.90 -32.50 -44.89
CA ASP A 106 15.11 -33.72 -44.64
C ASP A 106 15.69 -34.54 -43.48
N SER A 107 17.01 -34.72 -43.44
CA SER A 107 17.67 -35.49 -42.38
C SER A 107 19.11 -35.03 -42.15
N LEU A 108 19.61 -35.22 -40.92
CA LEU A 108 20.95 -34.85 -40.51
C LEU A 108 21.69 -36.04 -39.89
N ASP A 109 22.91 -36.29 -40.37
CA ASP A 109 23.90 -37.18 -39.75
C ASP A 109 25.13 -36.35 -39.36
N LEU A 110 25.29 -36.05 -38.07
CA LEU A 110 26.30 -35.13 -37.56
C LEU A 110 27.29 -35.86 -36.65
N GLY A 111 28.56 -35.90 -37.05
CA GLY A 111 29.69 -36.32 -36.21
C GLY A 111 30.76 -35.24 -36.01
N GLY A 112 30.63 -34.08 -36.65
CA GLY A 112 31.53 -32.93 -36.53
C GLY A 112 31.16 -31.93 -35.44
N THR A 113 31.86 -30.79 -35.42
CA THR A 113 31.62 -29.67 -34.49
C THR A 113 30.90 -28.53 -35.20
N LEU A 114 29.79 -28.08 -34.63
CA LEU A 114 29.10 -26.86 -35.00
C LEU A 114 29.31 -25.85 -33.88
N SER A 115 29.96 -24.73 -34.16
CA SER A 115 30.33 -23.76 -33.13
C SER A 115 29.94 -22.34 -33.52
N VAL A 116 29.21 -21.71 -32.60
CA VAL A 116 28.85 -20.30 -32.57
C VAL A 116 29.35 -19.70 -31.24
N GLU A 117 30.48 -20.17 -30.74
CA GLU A 117 31.05 -19.75 -29.45
C GLU A 117 31.64 -18.33 -29.56
N GLY A 118 31.28 -17.43 -28.64
CA GLY A 118 31.83 -16.07 -28.59
C GLY A 118 31.43 -15.15 -29.74
N THR A 119 30.60 -15.61 -30.66
CA THR A 119 30.28 -14.89 -31.89
C THR A 119 29.05 -13.99 -31.80
N GLY A 120 28.38 -13.95 -30.65
CA GLY A 120 27.15 -13.18 -30.37
C GLY A 120 27.36 -11.67 -30.33
N TYR A 121 26.71 -10.96 -29.40
CA TYR A 121 26.99 -9.53 -29.26
C TYR A 121 28.38 -9.31 -28.67
N PRO A 122 29.17 -8.34 -29.18
CA PRO A 122 30.44 -7.96 -28.59
C PRO A 122 30.28 -7.43 -27.16
N GLY A 123 31.35 -7.45 -26.36
CA GLY A 123 31.37 -6.89 -25.01
C GLY A 123 30.74 -5.49 -24.94
N GLY A 124 29.92 -5.26 -23.92
CA GLY A 124 29.19 -4.02 -23.66
C GLY A 124 27.95 -3.81 -24.55
N LEU A 125 27.61 -4.76 -25.42
CA LEU A 125 26.51 -4.66 -26.38
C LEU A 125 25.56 -5.86 -26.29
N GLY A 126 24.33 -5.65 -26.73
CA GLY A 126 23.25 -6.64 -26.73
C GLY A 126 22.09 -6.30 -25.79
N PRO A 127 20.91 -6.92 -25.95
CA PRO A 127 19.73 -6.64 -25.13
C PRO A 127 19.90 -6.92 -23.64
N GLY A 128 20.82 -7.83 -23.29
CA GLY A 128 21.23 -8.16 -21.93
C GLY A 128 22.70 -7.86 -21.71
N ALA A 129 23.24 -6.77 -22.28
CA ALA A 129 24.64 -6.40 -22.06
C ALA A 129 24.91 -6.13 -20.57
N GLY A 130 26.04 -6.61 -20.07
CA GLY A 130 26.49 -6.25 -18.73
C GLY A 130 26.93 -4.78 -18.65
N THR A 131 26.75 -4.14 -17.50
CA THR A 131 27.08 -2.73 -17.32
C THR A 131 28.59 -2.50 -17.43
N SER A 132 28.97 -1.53 -18.27
CA SER A 132 30.38 -1.15 -18.46
C SER A 132 30.78 -0.04 -17.50
N SER A 133 31.96 -0.14 -16.89
CA SER A 133 32.51 0.84 -15.97
C SER A 133 33.89 1.36 -16.40
N GLN A 134 34.09 2.67 -16.26
CA GLN A 134 35.38 3.32 -16.53
C GLN A 134 36.31 3.31 -15.31
N THR A 135 35.80 2.95 -14.14
CA THR A 135 36.52 3.02 -12.86
C THR A 135 36.54 1.70 -12.09
N GLN A 136 35.75 0.70 -12.51
CA GLN A 136 35.55 -0.57 -11.80
C GLN A 136 35.42 -1.76 -12.77
N ALA A 137 35.08 -2.95 -12.30
CA ALA A 137 34.90 -4.15 -13.11
C ALA A 137 33.54 -4.15 -13.82
N GLY A 138 33.47 -4.75 -15.01
CA GLY A 138 32.23 -4.85 -15.79
C GLY A 138 31.32 -5.99 -15.32
N GLY A 139 30.00 -5.79 -15.42
CA GLY A 139 28.99 -6.82 -15.14
C GLY A 139 28.95 -7.92 -16.20
N GLY A 140 28.59 -9.14 -15.83
CA GLY A 140 28.37 -10.24 -16.77
C GLY A 140 27.11 -10.04 -17.60
N ALA A 141 27.06 -10.55 -18.82
CA ALA A 141 25.89 -10.39 -19.69
C ALA A 141 24.75 -11.35 -19.31
N GLY A 142 23.50 -10.96 -19.57
CA GLY A 142 22.31 -11.81 -19.49
C GLY A 142 21.91 -12.40 -20.84
N TYR A 143 21.37 -13.62 -20.84
CA TYR A 143 20.62 -14.28 -21.91
C TYR A 143 20.07 -15.57 -21.31
N GLY A 144 18.81 -15.95 -21.51
CA GLY A 144 18.23 -17.07 -20.75
C GLY A 144 17.84 -16.68 -19.32
N ARG A 145 18.82 -16.19 -18.56
CA ARG A 145 18.72 -15.59 -17.23
C ARG A 145 19.63 -14.36 -17.09
N GLU A 146 19.75 -13.83 -15.88
CA GLU A 146 20.56 -12.64 -15.57
C GLU A 146 22.05 -12.98 -15.46
N GLY A 147 22.88 -12.07 -15.98
CA GLY A 147 24.32 -12.11 -15.78
C GLY A 147 24.69 -11.75 -14.35
N GLY A 148 25.82 -12.23 -13.86
CA GLY A 148 26.30 -11.90 -12.52
C GLY A 148 26.91 -10.50 -12.48
N ASP A 149 26.79 -9.79 -11.36
CA ASP A 149 27.35 -8.44 -11.25
C ASP A 149 28.87 -8.49 -11.16
N GLY A 150 29.54 -7.52 -11.79
CA GLY A 150 30.94 -7.23 -11.56
C GLY A 150 31.09 -6.41 -10.29
N ALA A 151 32.32 -6.28 -9.78
CA ALA A 151 32.62 -5.44 -8.63
C ALA A 151 32.22 -3.96 -8.87
N GLY A 152 30.98 -3.61 -8.54
CA GLY A 152 30.38 -2.29 -8.71
C GLY A 152 29.75 -2.02 -10.08
N SER A 153 29.40 -3.04 -10.86
CA SER A 153 28.62 -2.88 -12.10
C SER A 153 27.63 -4.02 -12.31
N ASP A 154 26.37 -3.66 -12.49
CA ASP A 154 25.25 -4.59 -12.62
C ASP A 154 25.42 -5.53 -13.83
N GLY A 155 25.03 -6.79 -13.64
CA GLY A 155 24.88 -7.77 -14.69
C GLY A 155 23.74 -7.42 -15.65
N GLY A 156 23.76 -8.04 -16.82
CA GLY A 156 22.78 -7.80 -17.87
C GLY A 156 21.45 -8.53 -17.61
N PRO A 157 20.30 -7.92 -18.00
CA PRO A 157 18.98 -8.53 -17.83
C PRO A 157 18.76 -9.75 -18.72
N ARG A 158 17.80 -10.62 -18.34
CA ARG A 158 17.36 -11.77 -19.14
C ARG A 158 16.51 -11.35 -20.34
N TYR A 159 16.62 -12.06 -21.46
CA TYR A 159 15.76 -11.89 -22.64
C TYR A 159 15.71 -13.17 -23.49
N GLY A 160 14.93 -13.16 -24.57
CA GLY A 160 14.77 -14.24 -25.54
C GLY A 160 13.72 -15.30 -25.19
N ALA A 161 13.25 -16.02 -26.22
CA ALA A 161 12.22 -17.05 -26.09
C ALA A 161 12.79 -18.39 -25.59
N THR A 162 12.10 -19.06 -24.67
CA THR A 162 12.54 -20.36 -24.10
C THR A 162 12.25 -21.55 -25.03
N LEU A 163 11.15 -21.51 -25.79
CA LEU A 163 10.70 -22.62 -26.62
C LEU A 163 11.30 -22.59 -28.04
N PHE A 164 11.63 -21.42 -28.56
CA PHE A 164 12.23 -21.29 -29.90
C PHE A 164 13.38 -20.26 -29.83
N PRO A 165 14.50 -20.63 -29.17
CA PRO A 165 15.63 -19.72 -28.98
C PRO A 165 16.38 -19.54 -30.30
N LEU A 166 16.28 -18.35 -30.90
CA LEU A 166 16.99 -17.98 -32.13
C LEU A 166 17.83 -16.72 -31.97
N GLU A 167 17.80 -16.11 -30.79
CA GLU A 167 18.54 -14.88 -30.51
C GLU A 167 19.97 -15.19 -30.03
N MET A 168 20.90 -14.28 -30.30
CA MET A 168 22.28 -14.40 -29.84
C MET A 168 22.40 -13.94 -28.38
N GLY A 169 23.37 -14.51 -27.65
CA GLY A 169 23.80 -14.08 -26.33
C GLY A 169 24.45 -12.69 -26.36
N SER A 170 24.31 -11.96 -25.26
CA SER A 170 24.83 -10.60 -25.09
C SER A 170 26.28 -10.59 -24.61
N GLY A 171 26.99 -9.48 -24.85
CA GLY A 171 28.36 -9.29 -24.37
C GLY A 171 28.43 -8.72 -22.95
N GLY A 172 29.42 -9.16 -22.18
CA GLY A 172 29.66 -8.67 -20.82
C GLY A 172 30.18 -7.23 -20.82
N GLY A 173 29.99 -6.50 -19.74
CA GLY A 173 30.40 -5.10 -19.60
C GLY A 173 31.92 -4.92 -19.63
N HIS A 174 32.38 -3.78 -20.16
CA HIS A 174 33.79 -3.39 -20.08
C HIS A 174 34.15 -2.97 -18.65
N GLY A 175 35.29 -3.45 -18.15
CA GLY A 175 35.89 -2.91 -16.93
C GLY A 175 36.89 -1.79 -17.24
N ALA A 176 37.42 -1.14 -16.21
CA ALA A 176 38.39 -0.05 -16.31
C ALA A 176 39.73 -0.50 -16.93
N GLY A 177 39.76 -0.62 -18.26
CA GLY A 177 40.91 -1.08 -19.04
C GLY A 177 40.77 -2.49 -19.63
N ALA A 178 39.69 -3.22 -19.32
CA ALA A 178 39.43 -4.59 -19.75
C ALA A 178 38.16 -4.67 -20.61
N SER A 179 38.19 -5.40 -21.72
CA SER A 179 36.99 -5.68 -22.51
C SER A 179 36.14 -6.77 -21.86
N GLY A 180 34.82 -6.62 -21.81
CA GLY A 180 33.94 -7.75 -21.48
C GLY A 180 33.91 -8.78 -22.62
N GLY A 181 33.61 -10.03 -22.28
CA GLY A 181 33.54 -11.15 -23.20
C GLY A 181 32.34 -11.05 -24.13
N ALA A 182 32.46 -11.52 -25.36
CA ALA A 182 31.35 -11.57 -26.30
C ALA A 182 30.36 -12.70 -25.95
N GLY A 183 29.07 -12.50 -26.24
CA GLY A 183 28.06 -13.55 -26.03
C GLY A 183 28.19 -14.70 -27.04
N GLY A 184 27.50 -15.81 -26.80
CA GLY A 184 27.39 -16.91 -27.78
C GLY A 184 26.46 -16.54 -28.95
N GLY A 185 26.72 -17.07 -30.14
CA GLY A 185 25.87 -16.93 -31.32
C GLY A 185 24.61 -17.80 -31.29
N ALA A 186 23.93 -17.90 -32.44
CA ALA A 186 22.68 -18.66 -32.56
C ALA A 186 22.83 -19.82 -33.55
N LEU A 187 22.50 -21.03 -33.12
CA LEU A 187 22.53 -22.25 -33.92
C LEU A 187 21.14 -22.87 -33.96
N ALA A 188 20.61 -23.04 -35.16
CA ALA A 188 19.33 -23.69 -35.44
C ALA A 188 19.52 -24.91 -36.36
N ILE A 189 18.91 -26.03 -35.99
CA ILE A 189 18.82 -27.24 -36.80
C ILE A 189 17.33 -27.56 -36.95
N GLU A 190 16.81 -27.53 -38.17
CA GLU A 190 15.42 -27.87 -38.48
C GLU A 190 15.35 -28.95 -39.57
N MET A 191 15.12 -30.19 -39.15
CA MET A 191 14.97 -31.33 -40.05
C MET A 191 13.52 -31.81 -40.06
N THR A 192 13.01 -32.11 -41.25
CA THR A 192 11.63 -32.64 -41.40
C THR A 192 11.50 -34.11 -41.01
N GLN A 193 12.61 -34.86 -40.91
CA GLN A 193 12.62 -36.28 -40.52
C GLN A 193 13.60 -36.55 -39.37
N ALA A 194 14.79 -37.09 -39.63
CA ALA A 194 15.66 -37.64 -38.59
C ALA A 194 16.95 -36.82 -38.38
N CYS A 195 17.34 -36.66 -37.11
CA CYS A 195 18.64 -36.15 -36.68
C CYS A 195 19.38 -37.23 -35.90
N THR A 196 20.54 -37.65 -36.40
CA THR A 196 21.43 -38.63 -35.77
C THR A 196 22.74 -37.97 -35.39
N PHE A 197 23.03 -37.91 -34.09
CA PHE A 197 24.28 -37.37 -33.57
C PHE A 197 25.28 -38.50 -33.25
N LYS A 198 26.48 -38.40 -33.79
CA LYS A 198 27.59 -39.36 -33.64
C LYS A 198 28.73 -38.73 -32.84
N ASN A 199 28.52 -38.53 -31.55
CA ASN A 199 29.45 -37.83 -30.66
C ASN A 199 29.77 -36.39 -31.15
N ALA A 200 28.73 -35.72 -31.67
CA ALA A 200 28.82 -34.36 -32.18
C ALA A 200 28.97 -33.34 -31.05
N THR A 201 29.50 -32.15 -31.38
CA THR A 201 29.54 -31.01 -30.45
C THR A 201 28.82 -29.82 -31.06
N LEU A 202 27.81 -29.31 -30.36
CA LEU A 202 27.11 -28.07 -30.68
C LEU A 202 27.45 -27.07 -29.59
N ASN A 203 28.18 -26.00 -29.93
CA ASN A 203 28.76 -25.08 -28.96
C ASN A 203 28.34 -23.64 -29.24
N ALA A 204 27.61 -23.04 -28.31
CA ALA A 204 27.16 -21.66 -28.29
C ALA A 204 27.58 -20.98 -26.97
N ASN A 205 28.73 -21.31 -26.39
CA ASN A 205 29.19 -20.66 -25.17
C ASN A 205 29.49 -19.16 -25.37
N GLY A 206 29.35 -18.38 -24.32
CA GLY A 206 29.88 -17.02 -24.24
C GLY A 206 31.38 -17.01 -23.92
N GLU A 207 32.07 -15.93 -24.31
CA GLU A 207 33.48 -15.72 -24.02
C GLU A 207 33.71 -15.12 -22.63
N ASP A 208 34.87 -15.43 -22.06
CA ASP A 208 35.32 -14.88 -20.79
C ASP A 208 35.62 -13.36 -20.90
N GLY A 209 35.38 -12.63 -19.82
CA GLY A 209 35.80 -11.25 -19.68
C GLY A 209 37.32 -11.11 -19.61
N ALA A 210 37.88 -10.05 -20.19
CA ALA A 210 39.32 -9.83 -20.21
C ALA A 210 39.88 -9.53 -18.82
N HIS A 211 41.11 -10.00 -18.61
CA HIS A 211 41.92 -9.80 -17.43
C HIS A 211 42.79 -8.54 -17.55
N THR A 212 42.95 -7.74 -16.49
CA THR A 212 43.92 -6.62 -16.48
C THR A 212 44.74 -6.57 -15.20
N PRO A 213 46.07 -6.28 -15.25
CA PRO A 213 46.91 -6.16 -14.05
C PRO A 213 46.77 -4.84 -13.27
N ASP A 214 46.24 -3.78 -13.89
CA ASP A 214 46.25 -2.40 -13.33
C ASP A 214 44.85 -1.73 -13.42
N GLY A 215 43.76 -2.51 -13.54
CA GLY A 215 42.44 -2.03 -13.95
C GLY A 215 41.29 -2.98 -13.57
N GLY A 216 40.05 -2.53 -13.70
CA GLY A 216 38.85 -3.34 -13.43
C GLY A 216 38.63 -4.39 -14.51
N ALA A 217 38.37 -5.63 -14.11
CA ALA A 217 38.20 -6.76 -15.02
C ALA A 217 36.90 -6.67 -15.86
N GLY A 218 36.91 -7.25 -17.06
CA GLY A 218 35.71 -7.30 -17.91
C GLY A 218 34.72 -8.35 -17.43
N GLY A 219 33.42 -8.15 -17.64
CA GLY A 219 32.40 -9.17 -17.38
C GLY A 219 32.36 -10.24 -18.48
N GLY A 220 31.96 -11.47 -18.14
CA GLY A 220 31.80 -12.56 -19.10
C GLY A 220 30.56 -12.39 -19.98
N GLY A 221 30.64 -12.83 -21.23
CA GLY A 221 29.51 -12.85 -22.18
C GLY A 221 28.52 -13.97 -21.85
N SER A 222 27.24 -13.80 -22.17
CA SER A 222 26.24 -14.85 -21.93
C SER A 222 26.31 -15.95 -23.00
N GLY A 223 25.89 -17.17 -22.64
CA GLY A 223 25.70 -18.24 -23.61
C GLY A 223 24.68 -17.85 -24.69
N GLY A 224 24.73 -18.53 -25.83
CA GLY A 224 23.89 -18.29 -27.00
C GLY A 224 22.68 -19.24 -27.11
N SER A 225 22.16 -19.38 -28.32
CA SER A 225 21.01 -20.24 -28.61
C SER A 225 21.40 -21.54 -29.30
N LEU A 226 20.89 -22.66 -28.81
CA LEU A 226 20.86 -23.95 -29.48
C LEU A 226 19.41 -24.39 -29.67
N PHE A 227 18.92 -24.37 -30.91
CA PHE A 227 17.59 -24.86 -31.27
C PHE A 227 17.72 -26.07 -32.19
N VAL A 228 17.11 -27.19 -31.81
CA VAL A 228 17.08 -28.43 -32.61
C VAL A 228 15.65 -28.91 -32.75
N ARG A 229 15.22 -29.11 -33.99
CA ARG A 229 13.89 -29.57 -34.37
C ARG A 229 13.99 -30.74 -35.35
N CYS A 230 13.54 -31.93 -34.96
CA CYS A 230 13.54 -33.11 -35.84
C CYS A 230 12.44 -34.11 -35.43
N ASP A 231 11.72 -34.76 -36.34
CA ASP A 231 10.72 -35.79 -35.98
C ASP A 231 11.34 -36.95 -35.17
N THR A 232 12.57 -37.37 -35.49
CA THR A 232 13.30 -38.41 -34.74
C THR A 232 14.69 -37.93 -34.35
N LEU A 233 14.99 -37.88 -33.05
CA LEU A 233 16.26 -37.44 -32.48
C LEU A 233 17.01 -38.63 -31.86
N THR A 234 18.22 -38.96 -32.32
CA THR A 234 18.96 -40.13 -31.82
C THR A 234 20.46 -39.90 -31.68
N GLY A 235 21.11 -40.70 -30.85
CA GLY A 235 22.57 -40.76 -30.74
C GLY A 235 23.14 -40.05 -29.52
N LEU A 236 24.35 -39.51 -29.66
CA LEU A 236 25.12 -38.86 -28.59
C LEU A 236 25.63 -37.49 -29.08
N ALA A 237 25.37 -36.43 -28.31
CA ALA A 237 25.87 -35.09 -28.58
C ALA A 237 26.30 -34.38 -27.29
N SER A 238 27.24 -33.45 -27.40
CA SER A 238 27.50 -32.44 -26.36
C SER A 238 26.87 -31.12 -26.77
N LEU A 239 25.93 -30.62 -25.97
CA LEU A 239 25.21 -29.36 -26.21
C LEU A 239 25.70 -28.32 -25.20
N LEU A 240 26.42 -27.31 -25.66
CA LEU A 240 27.09 -26.32 -24.82
C LEU A 240 26.51 -24.93 -25.10
N ALA A 241 25.95 -24.29 -24.09
CA ALA A 241 25.50 -22.90 -24.12
C ALA A 241 25.79 -22.23 -22.78
N MET A 242 27.01 -22.36 -22.27
CA MET A 242 27.44 -21.80 -20.99
C MET A 242 27.77 -20.32 -21.12
N GLY A 243 27.62 -19.56 -20.03
CA GLY A 243 28.14 -18.20 -19.95
C GLY A 243 29.66 -18.18 -19.74
N GLY A 244 30.32 -17.13 -20.22
CA GLY A 244 31.74 -16.91 -20.02
C GLY A 244 32.07 -16.44 -18.60
N PHE A 245 33.26 -16.79 -18.13
CA PHE A 245 33.78 -16.37 -16.83
C PHE A 245 34.00 -14.86 -16.76
N GLY A 246 33.78 -14.26 -15.59
CA GLY A 246 34.20 -12.88 -15.35
C GLY A 246 35.73 -12.78 -15.32
N GLY A 247 36.31 -11.68 -15.79
CA GLY A 247 37.74 -11.45 -15.69
C GLY A 247 38.19 -11.36 -14.23
N HIS A 248 39.46 -11.71 -13.96
CA HIS A 248 40.05 -11.67 -12.62
C HIS A 248 40.99 -10.45 -12.47
N ASP A 249 41.38 -10.12 -11.24
CA ASP A 249 42.54 -9.26 -10.96
C ASP A 249 43.65 -10.11 -10.29
N THR A 250 44.85 -10.13 -10.86
CA THR A 250 45.99 -10.92 -10.36
C THR A 250 46.91 -10.14 -9.43
N ASP A 251 46.69 -8.84 -9.22
CA ASP A 251 47.51 -8.12 -8.25
C ASP A 251 47.17 -8.55 -6.82
N SER A 252 48.22 -8.92 -6.08
CA SER A 252 48.14 -9.43 -4.70
C SER A 252 48.61 -8.37 -3.70
N SER A 253 48.62 -7.10 -4.10
CA SER A 253 49.06 -5.99 -3.26
C SER A 253 47.90 -5.44 -2.41
N CYS A 254 47.92 -5.81 -1.12
CA CYS A 254 46.80 -5.70 -0.18
C CYS A 254 46.35 -4.28 0.22
N CYS A 255 46.64 -3.22 -0.54
CA CYS A 255 46.43 -1.87 -0.02
C CYS A 255 45.91 -0.80 -0.99
N LEU A 256 45.91 -0.95 -2.32
CA LEU A 256 45.52 0.17 -3.20
C LEU A 256 45.05 -0.27 -4.61
N SER A 257 43.80 -0.72 -4.77
CA SER A 257 42.97 -0.40 -5.97
C SER A 257 41.57 -1.03 -5.90
N ASP A 258 40.54 -0.21 -6.11
CA ASP A 258 39.10 -0.52 -6.10
C ASP A 258 38.62 -1.33 -7.34
N ASN A 259 39.50 -2.12 -7.95
CA ASN A 259 39.29 -2.73 -9.25
C ASN A 259 39.02 -4.24 -9.09
N GLY A 260 37.79 -4.60 -8.70
CA GLY A 260 37.45 -5.99 -8.40
C GLY A 260 37.28 -6.90 -9.62
N ASN A 261 36.72 -8.09 -9.39
CA ASN A 261 36.54 -9.11 -10.43
C ASN A 261 35.29 -8.82 -11.27
N GLY A 262 35.34 -9.17 -12.57
CA GLY A 262 34.20 -9.07 -13.47
C GLY A 262 33.12 -10.08 -13.12
N GLY A 263 31.87 -9.76 -13.46
CA GLY A 263 30.75 -10.67 -13.27
C GLY A 263 30.72 -11.78 -14.33
N GLY A 264 30.29 -12.98 -13.98
CA GLY A 264 30.15 -14.08 -14.92
C GLY A 264 28.91 -13.94 -15.81
N GLY A 265 28.98 -14.30 -17.09
CA GLY A 265 27.84 -14.25 -18.00
C GLY A 265 26.78 -15.31 -17.69
N ALA A 266 25.52 -15.06 -17.99
CA ALA A 266 24.45 -16.04 -17.82
C ALA A 266 24.59 -17.22 -18.80
N GLY A 267 24.07 -18.38 -18.43
CA GLY A 267 23.96 -19.51 -19.35
C GLY A 267 22.87 -19.28 -20.41
N GLY A 268 23.09 -19.76 -21.62
CA GLY A 268 22.23 -19.59 -22.79
C GLY A 268 20.99 -20.50 -22.83
N ARG A 269 20.38 -20.60 -24.01
CA ARG A 269 19.10 -21.31 -24.20
C ARG A 269 19.28 -22.51 -25.10
N ILE A 270 18.82 -23.68 -24.65
CA ILE A 270 18.84 -24.93 -25.41
C ILE A 270 17.41 -25.46 -25.51
N ALA A 271 16.91 -25.69 -26.71
CA ALA A 271 15.57 -26.26 -26.95
C ALA A 271 15.62 -27.41 -27.96
N LEU A 272 15.08 -28.57 -27.56
CA LEU A 272 15.01 -29.80 -28.35
C LEU A 272 13.55 -30.16 -28.62
N HIS A 273 13.17 -30.12 -29.89
CA HIS A 273 11.82 -30.37 -30.35
C HIS A 273 11.78 -31.63 -31.22
N TYR A 274 11.02 -32.66 -30.82
CA TYR A 274 10.99 -33.91 -31.57
C TYR A 274 9.70 -34.72 -31.48
N THR A 275 9.37 -35.57 -32.45
CA THR A 275 8.24 -36.52 -32.27
C THR A 275 8.66 -37.75 -31.46
N SER A 276 9.93 -38.18 -31.56
CA SER A 276 10.52 -39.28 -30.78
C SER A 276 12.01 -39.05 -30.55
N SER A 277 12.52 -39.37 -29.34
CA SER A 277 13.94 -39.21 -29.00
C SER A 277 14.54 -40.43 -28.30
N THR A 278 15.78 -40.75 -28.63
CA THR A 278 16.70 -41.62 -27.87
C THR A 278 18.06 -40.94 -27.65
N LEU A 279 18.11 -39.61 -27.80
CA LEU A 279 19.31 -38.82 -27.57
C LEU A 279 19.72 -38.89 -26.10
N ASP A 280 21.01 -39.09 -25.84
CA ASP A 280 21.56 -38.99 -24.49
C ASP A 280 21.80 -37.52 -24.12
N THR A 281 21.06 -37.04 -23.12
CA THR A 281 21.13 -35.66 -22.60
C THR A 281 22.09 -35.51 -21.42
N SER A 282 22.93 -36.51 -21.13
CA SER A 282 23.92 -36.42 -20.04
C SER A 282 25.03 -35.38 -20.26
N ASN A 283 25.24 -34.92 -21.50
CA ASN A 283 26.26 -33.94 -21.88
C ASN A 283 25.64 -32.61 -22.36
N VAL A 284 24.68 -32.07 -21.60
CA VAL A 284 24.06 -30.76 -21.85
C VAL A 284 24.52 -29.77 -20.78
N PHE A 285 25.20 -28.70 -21.19
CA PHE A 285 25.81 -27.71 -20.29
C PHE A 285 25.33 -26.30 -20.66
N TYR A 286 24.63 -25.66 -19.72
CA TYR A 286 24.04 -24.33 -19.90
C TYR A 286 24.20 -23.50 -18.62
N ASP A 287 25.26 -23.75 -17.86
CA ASP A 287 25.51 -23.02 -16.62
C ASP A 287 26.01 -21.59 -16.89
N GLY A 288 25.76 -20.70 -15.93
CA GLY A 288 26.34 -19.37 -15.97
C GLY A 288 27.84 -19.42 -15.65
N GLY A 289 28.56 -18.43 -16.16
CA GLY A 289 29.96 -18.24 -15.92
C GLY A 289 30.24 -17.97 -14.45
N ILE A 290 31.31 -18.58 -13.95
CA ILE A 290 31.87 -18.35 -12.62
C ILE A 290 32.56 -16.97 -12.57
N ALA A 291 32.42 -16.27 -11.45
CA ALA A 291 33.29 -15.15 -11.11
C ALA A 291 34.40 -15.62 -10.15
N PHE A 292 35.63 -15.21 -10.41
CA PHE A 292 36.77 -15.60 -9.58
C PHE A 292 36.69 -14.96 -8.18
N SER A 293 37.21 -15.65 -7.16
CA SER A 293 37.36 -15.12 -5.79
C SER A 293 38.82 -14.76 -5.50
N GLY A 294 39.09 -13.45 -5.38
CA GLY A 294 40.42 -12.88 -5.13
C GLY A 294 40.39 -11.86 -3.98
N PRO A 295 41.54 -11.23 -3.63
CA PRO A 295 41.63 -10.28 -2.51
C PRO A 295 40.88 -8.93 -2.70
N GLY A 296 40.17 -8.73 -3.82
CA GLY A 296 39.32 -7.57 -4.10
C GLY A 296 37.82 -7.89 -4.03
N ALA A 297 36.95 -6.91 -4.34
CA ALA A 297 35.50 -7.13 -4.41
C ALA A 297 35.16 -8.26 -5.40
N SER A 298 34.38 -9.25 -4.94
CA SER A 298 34.02 -10.44 -5.71
C SER A 298 32.96 -10.10 -6.75
N GLY A 299 33.19 -10.48 -8.02
CA GLY A 299 32.12 -10.60 -8.99
C GLY A 299 31.20 -11.77 -8.62
N PHE A 300 29.97 -11.75 -9.12
CA PHE A 300 29.00 -12.82 -8.94
C PHE A 300 28.93 -13.73 -10.17
N MET A 301 28.54 -14.98 -9.96
CA MET A 301 28.33 -15.92 -11.05
C MET A 301 27.06 -15.57 -11.82
N GLY A 302 27.08 -15.73 -13.14
CA GLY A 302 25.85 -15.68 -13.93
C GLY A 302 24.91 -16.81 -13.56
N GLN A 303 23.61 -16.61 -13.72
CA GLN A 303 22.63 -17.66 -13.47
C GLN A 303 22.65 -18.70 -14.62
N SER A 304 22.37 -19.98 -14.32
CA SER A 304 22.25 -21.03 -15.35
C SER A 304 21.08 -20.77 -16.30
N GLY A 305 21.27 -21.05 -17.57
CA GLY A 305 20.30 -20.83 -18.64
C GLY A 305 19.06 -21.73 -18.60
N THR A 306 18.44 -21.92 -19.76
CA THR A 306 17.21 -22.72 -19.89
C THR A 306 17.40 -23.90 -20.82
N PHE A 307 16.93 -25.08 -20.41
CA PHE A 307 16.86 -26.28 -21.23
C PHE A 307 15.39 -26.73 -21.40
N PHE A 308 14.93 -26.84 -22.63
CA PHE A 308 13.61 -27.36 -22.99
C PHE A 308 13.72 -28.62 -23.84
N GLU A 309 12.90 -29.62 -23.51
CA GLU A 309 12.77 -30.86 -24.26
C GLU A 309 11.28 -31.18 -24.41
N GLY A 310 10.77 -31.28 -25.65
CA GLY A 310 9.33 -31.46 -25.88
C GLY A 310 8.97 -31.90 -27.29
N SER A 311 7.73 -32.36 -27.48
CA SER A 311 7.30 -32.88 -28.78
C SER A 311 6.75 -31.84 -29.75
N LEU A 312 7.08 -31.96 -31.05
CA LEU A 312 6.69 -30.99 -32.07
C LEU A 312 5.17 -30.99 -32.33
N PRO A 313 4.48 -29.84 -32.14
CA PRO A 313 3.18 -29.60 -32.74
C PRO A 313 3.35 -29.12 -34.20
N SER A 314 2.52 -29.64 -35.11
CA SER A 314 2.50 -29.21 -36.52
C SER A 314 1.79 -27.85 -36.70
N THR A 315 2.58 -26.79 -36.93
CA THR A 315 2.27 -25.50 -37.60
C THR A 315 1.12 -24.61 -37.09
N THR A 316 1.43 -23.34 -36.80
CA THR A 316 0.54 -22.22 -36.39
C THR A 316 -0.10 -21.47 -37.57
N TRP A 317 -1.37 -21.06 -37.41
CA TRP A 317 -2.00 -19.94 -38.12
C TRP A 317 -2.89 -19.15 -37.16
N VAL A 318 -2.76 -17.81 -37.17
CA VAL A 318 -3.66 -16.86 -36.49
C VAL A 318 -4.64 -16.31 -37.51
N ILE A 319 -5.94 -16.24 -37.19
CA ILE A 319 -6.90 -15.39 -37.92
C ILE A 319 -7.84 -14.68 -36.93
N ASP A 320 -7.91 -13.37 -37.13
CA ASP A 320 -8.81 -12.36 -36.58
C ASP A 320 -10.22 -12.47 -37.20
N GLY A 321 -11.31 -12.41 -36.41
CA GLY A 321 -12.66 -12.24 -36.99
C GLY A 321 -13.88 -12.71 -36.16
N THR A 322 -14.87 -11.82 -36.07
CA THR A 322 -16.19 -11.94 -35.43
C THR A 322 -17.13 -12.98 -36.11
N ALA A 323 -17.91 -13.72 -35.31
CA ALA A 323 -18.77 -14.81 -35.81
C ALA A 323 -20.26 -14.45 -35.99
N GLN A 324 -20.81 -14.77 -37.17
CA GLN A 324 -22.23 -15.09 -37.40
C GLN A 324 -22.29 -16.23 -38.44
N GLY A 325 -22.57 -17.46 -37.98
CA GLY A 325 -22.79 -18.66 -38.81
C GLY A 325 -21.50 -19.35 -39.29
N GLY A 326 -21.00 -20.33 -38.52
CA GLY A 326 -19.83 -21.14 -38.89
C GLY A 326 -19.75 -22.46 -38.13
N THR A 327 -19.03 -23.43 -38.71
CA THR A 327 -18.59 -24.68 -38.07
C THR A 327 -17.72 -24.33 -36.85
N LEU A 328 -18.01 -24.93 -35.69
CA LEU A 328 -17.15 -24.83 -34.51
C LEU A 328 -16.07 -25.91 -34.63
N THR A 329 -14.82 -25.47 -34.81
CA THR A 329 -13.64 -26.33 -34.80
C THR A 329 -12.86 -25.98 -33.53
N PHE A 330 -12.62 -26.95 -32.67
CA PHE A 330 -11.78 -26.79 -31.49
C PHE A 330 -10.52 -27.60 -31.68
N THR A 331 -9.38 -27.00 -31.36
CA THR A 331 -8.07 -27.66 -31.35
C THR A 331 -7.64 -27.80 -29.90
N LEU A 332 -7.70 -29.02 -29.38
CA LEU A 332 -6.88 -29.40 -28.22
C LEU A 332 -5.54 -29.88 -28.76
N LEU A 333 -4.47 -29.68 -27.99
CA LEU A 333 -3.09 -30.11 -28.30
C LEU A 333 -3.09 -31.43 -29.11
N GLU A 334 -2.88 -31.31 -30.43
CA GLU A 334 -2.75 -32.37 -31.44
C GLU A 334 -3.96 -33.24 -31.87
N VAL A 335 -5.23 -32.86 -31.65
CA VAL A 335 -6.39 -33.58 -32.27
C VAL A 335 -7.39 -32.61 -32.91
N GLU A 336 -7.69 -32.83 -34.20
CA GLU A 336 -8.67 -32.06 -34.97
C GLU A 336 -10.04 -32.77 -35.00
N ILE A 337 -11.01 -32.27 -34.23
CA ILE A 337 -12.40 -32.78 -34.24
C ILE A 337 -13.30 -31.80 -35.00
N SER A 338 -13.70 -32.16 -36.22
CA SER A 338 -14.64 -31.36 -37.01
C SER A 338 -16.10 -31.76 -36.76
N LEU A 339 -16.90 -30.86 -36.19
CA LEU A 339 -18.36 -31.05 -36.04
C LEU A 339 -19.16 -30.03 -36.85
N ALA A 340 -19.86 -30.51 -37.89
CA ALA A 340 -20.86 -29.69 -38.58
C ALA A 340 -22.13 -29.54 -37.71
N LEU A 341 -22.42 -28.31 -37.25
CA LEU A 341 -23.70 -27.97 -36.63
C LEU A 341 -24.70 -27.53 -37.70
N LEU A 342 -25.82 -28.25 -37.81
CA LEU A 342 -26.96 -27.89 -38.62
C LEU A 342 -27.99 -27.15 -37.76
N SER A 343 -28.70 -26.18 -38.33
CA SER A 343 -29.74 -25.43 -37.62
C SER A 343 -30.79 -26.35 -36.98
N GLY A 344 -31.07 -26.18 -35.68
CA GLY A 344 -32.17 -26.86 -34.98
C GLY A 344 -31.83 -28.16 -34.23
N GLN A 345 -30.57 -28.39 -33.85
CA GLN A 345 -30.15 -29.57 -33.06
C GLN A 345 -30.26 -29.32 -31.54
N THR A 346 -30.56 -30.36 -30.75
CA THR A 346 -30.61 -30.31 -29.27
C THR A 346 -29.23 -30.62 -28.65
N ALA A 347 -28.93 -30.09 -27.45
CA ALA A 347 -27.65 -30.28 -26.75
C ALA A 347 -27.21 -31.75 -26.66
N ASN A 348 -28.17 -32.66 -26.45
CA ASN A 348 -27.95 -34.11 -26.41
C ASN A 348 -27.35 -34.69 -27.71
N LYS A 349 -27.69 -34.13 -28.87
CA LYS A 349 -27.12 -34.57 -30.16
C LYS A 349 -25.72 -34.02 -30.43
N ILE A 350 -25.38 -32.88 -29.83
CA ILE A 350 -24.06 -32.27 -29.95
C ILE A 350 -23.08 -33.04 -29.07
N ALA A 351 -23.40 -33.24 -27.79
CA ALA A 351 -22.58 -34.00 -26.85
C ALA A 351 -22.34 -35.45 -27.33
N THR A 352 -23.36 -36.12 -27.86
CA THR A 352 -23.23 -37.49 -28.41
C THR A 352 -22.28 -37.57 -29.60
N ARG A 353 -22.21 -36.53 -30.44
CA ARG A 353 -21.29 -36.49 -31.58
C ARG A 353 -19.84 -36.21 -31.16
N ILE A 354 -19.64 -35.43 -30.10
CA ILE A 354 -18.30 -35.17 -29.55
C ILE A 354 -17.78 -36.44 -28.85
N ALA A 355 -18.61 -37.12 -28.05
CA ALA A 355 -18.27 -38.41 -27.44
C ALA A 355 -17.86 -39.47 -28.47
N ASN A 356 -18.63 -39.60 -29.56
CA ASN A 356 -18.32 -40.55 -30.63
C ASN A 356 -17.07 -40.17 -31.44
N ALA A 357 -16.71 -38.87 -31.50
CA ALA A 357 -15.49 -38.42 -32.17
C ALA A 357 -14.26 -38.71 -31.30
N ILE A 358 -14.34 -38.48 -29.98
CA ILE A 358 -13.29 -38.85 -29.01
C ILE A 358 -13.08 -40.37 -28.97
N ALA A 359 -14.17 -41.15 -28.99
CA ALA A 359 -14.09 -42.61 -28.97
C ALA A 359 -13.64 -43.25 -30.30
N ALA A 360 -13.68 -42.51 -31.41
CA ALA A 360 -13.26 -42.98 -32.74
C ALA A 360 -11.80 -42.64 -33.06
N ASP A 361 -11.16 -41.79 -32.25
CA ASP A 361 -9.76 -41.40 -32.44
C ASP A 361 -8.83 -42.28 -31.60
N SER A 362 -8.02 -43.08 -32.29
CA SER A 362 -7.06 -44.00 -31.68
C SER A 362 -5.93 -43.31 -30.89
N ARG A 363 -5.74 -41.99 -31.02
CA ARG A 363 -4.76 -41.19 -30.25
C ARG A 363 -5.23 -40.90 -28.82
N LEU A 364 -6.52 -41.12 -28.51
CA LEU A 364 -7.15 -40.86 -27.21
C LEU A 364 -7.50 -42.18 -26.49
N GLU A 365 -6.81 -43.29 -26.83
CA GLU A 365 -7.04 -44.59 -26.19
C GLU A 365 -6.82 -44.53 -24.67
N GLY A 366 -7.88 -44.83 -23.90
CA GLY A 366 -7.91 -44.73 -22.44
C GLY A 366 -8.84 -43.62 -21.92
N ILE A 367 -9.27 -42.69 -22.77
CA ILE A 367 -10.25 -41.66 -22.44
C ILE A 367 -11.66 -42.19 -22.75
N THR A 368 -12.42 -42.52 -21.70
CA THR A 368 -13.83 -42.89 -21.84
C THR A 368 -14.72 -41.65 -21.76
N THR A 369 -15.61 -41.48 -22.74
CA THR A 369 -16.60 -40.41 -22.73
C THR A 369 -18.01 -40.95 -22.56
N SER A 370 -18.82 -40.32 -21.71
CA SER A 370 -20.25 -40.64 -21.58
C SER A 370 -21.11 -39.39 -21.73
N VAL A 371 -22.31 -39.55 -22.28
CA VAL A 371 -23.26 -38.44 -22.47
C VAL A 371 -24.50 -38.71 -21.64
N ASN A 372 -24.79 -37.77 -20.73
CA ASN A 372 -25.97 -37.82 -19.87
C ASN A 372 -26.72 -36.49 -20.00
N ASP A 373 -27.95 -36.53 -20.53
CA ASP A 373 -28.82 -35.37 -20.74
C ASP A 373 -28.20 -34.13 -21.43
N GLY A 374 -27.23 -34.34 -22.32
CA GLY A 374 -26.58 -33.28 -23.09
C GLY A 374 -25.25 -32.79 -22.55
N THR A 375 -24.77 -33.41 -21.47
CA THR A 375 -23.45 -33.14 -20.88
C THR A 375 -22.47 -34.24 -21.26
N LEU A 376 -21.27 -33.86 -21.73
CA LEU A 376 -20.18 -34.75 -22.10
C LEU A 376 -19.22 -34.90 -20.91
N MET A 377 -19.03 -36.11 -20.40
CA MET A 377 -18.07 -36.42 -19.35
C MET A 377 -16.82 -37.08 -19.95
N VAL A 378 -15.61 -36.67 -19.55
CA VAL A 378 -14.32 -37.15 -20.08
C VAL A 378 -13.42 -37.62 -18.92
N SER A 379 -12.74 -38.76 -19.06
CA SER A 379 -12.09 -39.45 -17.94
C SER A 379 -10.61 -39.10 -17.66
N ALA A 380 -10.05 -37.99 -18.19
CA ALA A 380 -8.66 -37.56 -17.93
C ALA A 380 -8.44 -36.03 -18.09
N PRO A 381 -7.55 -35.37 -17.32
CA PRO A 381 -7.33 -33.92 -17.32
C PRO A 381 -6.47 -33.42 -18.49
N ILE A 382 -6.79 -32.24 -19.01
CA ILE A 382 -6.05 -31.53 -20.08
C ILE A 382 -5.49 -30.22 -19.51
N SER A 383 -4.21 -29.93 -19.78
CA SER A 383 -3.53 -28.69 -19.39
C SER A 383 -3.52 -27.69 -20.55
N PHE A 384 -3.77 -26.39 -20.29
CA PHE A 384 -3.66 -25.31 -21.29
C PHE A 384 -2.61 -24.27 -20.85
N PRO A 385 -1.63 -23.91 -21.69
CA PRO A 385 -0.91 -22.64 -21.61
C PRO A 385 -1.53 -21.63 -22.58
N ILE A 386 -1.85 -20.42 -22.14
CA ILE A 386 -2.33 -19.36 -23.05
C ILE A 386 -1.59 -18.06 -22.73
N GLU A 387 -0.74 -17.64 -23.66
CA GLU A 387 -0.23 -16.27 -23.77
C GLU A 387 -1.17 -15.48 -24.69
N ASN A 388 -1.62 -14.29 -24.27
CA ASN A 388 -2.03 -13.24 -25.22
C ASN A 388 -2.14 -11.84 -24.60
N ASP A 389 -1.27 -10.94 -25.07
CA ASP A 389 -1.25 -9.48 -24.85
C ASP A 389 -2.36 -8.73 -25.63
N SER A 390 -3.57 -9.30 -25.76
CA SER A 390 -4.62 -8.66 -26.55
C SER A 390 -6.04 -8.77 -25.98
N GLY A 391 -6.19 -9.00 -24.67
CA GLY A 391 -7.52 -9.06 -24.04
C GLY A 391 -8.37 -10.24 -24.52
N PHE A 392 -7.74 -11.39 -24.80
CA PHE A 392 -8.42 -12.61 -25.21
C PHE A 392 -8.84 -13.43 -23.97
N GLN A 393 -10.16 -13.54 -23.75
CA GLN A 393 -10.74 -14.23 -22.60
C GLN A 393 -10.80 -15.76 -22.80
N ILE A 394 -10.18 -16.49 -21.89
CA ILE A 394 -10.29 -17.95 -21.81
C ILE A 394 -11.37 -18.26 -20.79
N GLY A 395 -12.57 -18.56 -21.25
CA GLY A 395 -13.62 -19.11 -20.40
C GLY A 395 -13.46 -20.62 -20.28
N VAL A 396 -13.00 -21.14 -19.13
CA VAL A 396 -13.10 -22.58 -18.86
C VAL A 396 -14.56 -22.90 -18.62
N GLN A 397 -15.26 -23.48 -19.60
CA GLN A 397 -16.71 -23.78 -19.52
C GLN A 397 -17.09 -24.90 -18.53
N THR A 398 -16.13 -25.41 -17.76
CA THR A 398 -16.26 -26.48 -16.77
C THR A 398 -15.42 -26.16 -15.54
N ASP A 399 -15.57 -26.97 -14.49
CA ASP A 399 -14.73 -26.88 -13.30
C ASP A 399 -13.25 -27.11 -13.64
N LEU A 400 -12.36 -26.38 -12.97
CA LEU A 400 -10.91 -26.45 -13.09
C LEU A 400 -10.31 -26.97 -11.78
N ILE A 401 -9.60 -28.09 -11.84
CA ILE A 401 -8.89 -28.67 -10.70
C ILE A 401 -7.38 -28.50 -10.91
N ILE A 402 -6.72 -27.85 -9.95
CA ILE A 402 -5.27 -27.72 -9.86
C ILE A 402 -4.79 -28.79 -8.88
N ASP A 403 -4.14 -29.84 -9.39
CA ASP A 403 -3.62 -30.97 -8.59
C ASP A 403 -2.09 -31.01 -8.52
N ARG A 404 -1.41 -30.05 -9.17
CA ARG A 404 0.05 -29.86 -9.21
C ARG A 404 0.38 -28.38 -9.26
N ASN A 405 1.64 -28.03 -8.98
CA ASN A 405 2.07 -26.63 -8.98
C ASN A 405 1.91 -25.98 -10.36
N VAL A 406 1.28 -24.81 -10.39
CA VAL A 406 0.98 -24.02 -11.60
C VAL A 406 1.31 -22.56 -11.32
N THR A 407 1.75 -21.83 -12.35
CA THR A 407 1.94 -20.37 -12.28
C THR A 407 1.01 -19.70 -13.30
N TRP A 408 0.26 -18.70 -12.85
CA TRP A 408 -0.52 -17.80 -13.68
C TRP A 408 0.20 -16.45 -13.76
N SER A 409 0.47 -16.00 -14.97
CA SER A 409 1.15 -14.72 -15.26
C SER A 409 0.30 -13.80 -16.13
N THR A 410 -1.01 -14.02 -16.15
CA THR A 410 -2.02 -13.27 -16.91
C THR A 410 -3.37 -13.37 -16.19
N ASP A 411 -4.36 -12.57 -16.59
CA ASP A 411 -5.74 -12.70 -16.11
C ASP A 411 -6.36 -14.05 -16.49
N HIS A 412 -7.27 -14.56 -15.65
CA HIS A 412 -7.97 -15.83 -15.89
C HIS A 412 -9.48 -15.71 -15.58
N HIS A 413 -10.33 -16.28 -16.43
CA HIS A 413 -11.78 -16.30 -16.24
C HIS A 413 -12.32 -17.75 -16.23
N ILE A 414 -12.55 -18.30 -15.04
CA ILE A 414 -13.11 -19.65 -14.88
C ILE A 414 -14.64 -19.52 -14.90
N LEU A 415 -15.33 -20.26 -15.78
CA LEU A 415 -16.81 -20.22 -15.84
C LEU A 415 -17.48 -21.30 -14.97
N GLY A 416 -16.73 -22.30 -14.52
CA GLY A 416 -17.15 -23.30 -13.52
C GLY A 416 -16.46 -23.08 -12.16
N ASP A 417 -16.34 -24.15 -11.38
CA ASP A 417 -15.65 -24.13 -10.08
C ASP A 417 -14.12 -24.15 -10.25
N LEU A 418 -13.38 -23.62 -9.29
CA LEU A 418 -11.92 -23.72 -9.19
C LEU A 418 -11.54 -24.46 -7.91
N SER A 419 -10.90 -25.63 -8.01
CA SER A 419 -10.42 -26.40 -6.87
C SER A 419 -8.90 -26.52 -6.89
N ILE A 420 -8.22 -26.20 -5.78
CA ILE A 420 -6.78 -26.45 -5.61
C ILE A 420 -6.58 -27.57 -4.59
N GLU A 421 -6.02 -28.69 -5.04
CA GLU A 421 -6.01 -29.97 -4.34
C GLU A 421 -4.60 -30.56 -4.19
N ASN A 422 -4.49 -31.65 -3.42
CA ASN A 422 -3.28 -32.47 -3.28
C ASN A 422 -2.02 -31.73 -2.80
N GLY A 423 -2.17 -30.62 -2.08
CA GLY A 423 -1.04 -29.82 -1.60
C GLY A 423 -0.33 -29.07 -2.72
N SER A 424 -1.02 -28.84 -3.84
CA SER A 424 -0.49 -28.07 -4.96
C SER A 424 -0.46 -26.56 -4.66
N THR A 425 0.43 -25.87 -5.36
CA THR A 425 0.58 -24.41 -5.28
C THR A 425 0.13 -23.75 -6.59
N LEU A 426 -0.85 -22.86 -6.51
CA LEU A 426 -1.16 -21.90 -7.55
C LEU A 426 -0.37 -20.61 -7.28
N THR A 427 0.65 -20.32 -8.09
CA THR A 427 1.42 -19.08 -8.01
C THR A 427 0.80 -18.03 -8.92
N LEU A 428 0.47 -16.85 -8.39
CA LEU A 428 0.01 -15.70 -9.16
C LEU A 428 1.17 -14.71 -9.29
N ALA A 429 1.60 -14.44 -10.53
CA ALA A 429 2.74 -13.57 -10.84
C ALA A 429 2.26 -12.36 -11.63
N GLY A 430 2.66 -11.15 -11.22
CA GLY A 430 2.24 -9.88 -11.84
C GLY A 430 0.97 -9.28 -11.24
N GLU A 431 0.48 -8.20 -11.86
CA GLU A 431 -0.71 -7.44 -11.44
C GLU A 431 -1.94 -7.91 -12.23
N HIS A 432 -2.42 -9.12 -11.94
CA HIS A 432 -3.52 -9.74 -12.68
C HIS A 432 -4.75 -10.03 -11.81
N GLY A 433 -5.93 -9.94 -12.43
CA GLY A 433 -7.21 -10.26 -11.82
C GLY A 433 -7.77 -11.59 -12.33
N HIS A 434 -8.35 -12.36 -11.43
CA HIS A 434 -8.95 -13.66 -11.76
C HIS A 434 -10.40 -13.72 -11.34
N THR A 435 -11.27 -14.21 -12.23
CA THR A 435 -12.69 -14.39 -11.92
C THR A 435 -13.09 -15.86 -11.95
N VAL A 436 -13.94 -16.30 -11.02
CA VAL A 436 -14.52 -17.65 -10.98
C VAL A 436 -16.04 -17.51 -10.94
N ALA A 437 -16.74 -17.99 -11.96
CA ALA A 437 -18.20 -17.93 -12.02
C ALA A 437 -18.89 -19.05 -11.20
N GLY A 438 -18.14 -20.06 -10.78
CA GLY A 438 -18.57 -21.07 -9.82
C GLY A 438 -18.03 -20.82 -8.40
N ASP A 439 -17.71 -21.90 -7.70
CA ASP A 439 -17.12 -21.91 -6.36
C ASP A 439 -15.58 -21.98 -6.43
N LEU A 440 -14.89 -21.36 -5.47
CA LEU A 440 -13.45 -21.51 -5.24
C LEU A 440 -13.23 -22.38 -4.00
N THR A 441 -12.53 -23.50 -4.15
CA THR A 441 -12.12 -24.38 -3.06
C THR A 441 -10.61 -24.49 -2.98
N VAL A 442 -10.02 -24.12 -1.84
CA VAL A 442 -8.60 -24.35 -1.53
C VAL A 442 -8.52 -25.39 -0.42
N HIS A 443 -8.15 -26.61 -0.77
CA HIS A 443 -8.08 -27.70 0.20
C HIS A 443 -6.95 -27.50 1.21
N ALA A 444 -7.11 -28.11 2.39
CA ALA A 444 -6.07 -28.14 3.42
C ALA A 444 -4.73 -28.66 2.84
N GLY A 445 -3.66 -27.91 3.08
CA GLY A 445 -2.31 -28.18 2.56
C GLY A 445 -2.03 -27.61 1.16
N SER A 446 -3.05 -27.19 0.42
CA SER A 446 -2.90 -26.46 -0.85
C SER A 446 -2.65 -24.96 -0.62
N LEU A 447 -2.04 -24.31 -1.61
CA LEU A 447 -1.57 -22.92 -1.50
C LEU A 447 -1.94 -22.09 -2.74
N ILE A 448 -2.46 -20.88 -2.53
CA ILE A 448 -2.40 -19.79 -3.51
C ILE A 448 -1.31 -18.82 -3.04
N SER A 449 -0.29 -18.54 -3.85
CA SER A 449 0.85 -17.70 -3.44
C SER A 449 1.16 -16.63 -4.47
N ALA A 450 1.45 -15.42 -3.99
CA ALA A 450 2.09 -14.35 -4.72
C ALA A 450 3.36 -13.89 -3.99
N ASP A 451 3.99 -14.78 -3.21
CA ASP A 451 5.17 -14.44 -2.42
C ASP A 451 6.32 -13.96 -3.33
N ARG A 452 6.92 -12.81 -2.98
CA ARG A 452 8.07 -12.22 -3.69
C ARG A 452 7.80 -11.90 -5.17
N GLN A 453 6.54 -11.68 -5.54
CA GLN A 453 6.14 -11.29 -6.91
C GLN A 453 5.84 -9.78 -7.03
N GLY A 454 6.18 -8.98 -6.01
CA GLY A 454 6.01 -7.55 -6.00
C GLY A 454 7.20 -6.79 -6.59
N TYR A 455 7.37 -5.53 -6.17
CA TYR A 455 8.49 -4.71 -6.64
C TYR A 455 9.84 -5.27 -6.18
N VAL A 456 10.83 -5.23 -7.07
CA VAL A 456 12.22 -5.62 -6.76
C VAL A 456 12.87 -4.61 -5.82
N SER A 457 14.00 -4.99 -5.21
CA SER A 457 14.65 -4.16 -4.20
C SER A 457 15.00 -2.74 -4.66
N GLY A 458 14.78 -1.77 -3.78
CA GLY A 458 14.99 -0.36 -4.03
C GLY A 458 14.02 0.24 -5.06
N THR A 459 12.94 -0.46 -5.40
CA THR A 459 11.94 -0.02 -6.37
C THR A 459 10.52 -0.12 -5.82
N GLY A 460 9.61 0.63 -6.44
CA GLY A 460 8.22 0.78 -6.03
C GLY A 460 7.92 2.20 -5.51
N PRO A 461 6.66 2.66 -5.55
CA PRO A 461 6.30 4.02 -5.11
C PRO A 461 6.75 4.35 -3.68
N GLU A 462 6.66 3.38 -2.79
CA GLU A 462 7.01 3.50 -1.36
C GLU A 462 8.09 2.46 -0.99
N SER A 463 9.15 2.39 -1.81
CA SER A 463 10.32 1.55 -1.53
C SER A 463 11.11 2.11 -0.35
N GLY A 464 11.75 1.23 0.43
CA GLY A 464 12.65 1.69 1.50
C GLY A 464 13.85 2.47 0.94
N GLU A 465 14.31 3.49 1.66
CA GLU A 465 15.47 4.28 1.24
C GLU A 465 16.74 3.43 1.22
N SER A 466 17.55 3.59 0.16
CA SER A 466 18.84 2.91 0.03
C SER A 466 19.97 3.77 0.62
N GLY A 467 20.91 3.16 1.30
CA GLY A 467 22.02 3.86 1.97
C GLY A 467 23.00 2.90 2.64
N PRO A 468 23.80 3.39 3.61
CA PRO A 468 24.58 2.57 4.53
C PRO A 468 23.93 1.22 4.86
N ALA A 469 22.74 1.23 5.46
CA ALA A 469 21.80 0.11 5.53
C ALA A 469 20.44 0.52 4.94
N GLY A 470 19.72 -0.42 4.34
CA GLY A 470 18.47 -0.15 3.65
C GLY A 470 17.26 -0.07 4.59
N GLY A 471 16.38 0.90 4.38
CA GLY A 471 15.05 0.93 5.01
C GLY A 471 14.15 -0.19 4.49
N GLY A 472 13.19 -0.66 5.28
CA GLY A 472 12.20 -1.64 4.83
C GLY A 472 11.21 -1.04 3.82
N GLY A 473 10.69 -1.83 2.89
CA GLY A 473 9.62 -1.38 1.97
C GLY A 473 8.30 -1.21 2.72
N GLY A 474 7.44 -0.30 2.28
CA GLY A 474 6.11 -0.08 2.89
C GLY A 474 4.95 -0.43 1.96
N HIS A 475 3.91 -1.10 2.46
CA HIS A 475 2.69 -1.42 1.71
C HIS A 475 1.63 -1.94 2.68
N GLY A 476 0.52 -1.23 2.94
CA GLY A 476 -0.44 -1.58 4.00
C GLY A 476 0.02 -1.25 5.42
N GLY A 477 1.30 -1.43 5.71
CA GLY A 477 2.02 -0.94 6.89
C GLY A 477 3.29 -0.19 6.46
N GLN A 478 3.81 0.72 7.30
CA GLN A 478 5.09 1.39 7.03
C GLN A 478 6.25 0.40 7.12
N GLY A 479 7.27 0.57 6.28
CA GLY A 479 8.55 -0.08 6.46
C GLY A 479 9.29 0.47 7.68
N GLY A 480 10.09 -0.37 8.32
CA GLY A 480 10.96 0.05 9.41
C GLY A 480 12.17 0.82 8.90
N ASN A 481 12.60 1.83 9.66
CA ASN A 481 13.84 2.54 9.36
C ASN A 481 15.06 1.62 9.56
N SER A 482 16.11 1.86 8.79
CA SER A 482 17.37 1.14 8.97
C SER A 482 18.07 1.55 10.28
N GLY A 483 19.05 0.78 10.72
CA GLY A 483 19.90 1.14 11.86
C GLY A 483 20.75 2.39 11.64
N SER A 484 21.07 2.72 10.39
CA SER A 484 21.83 3.92 10.02
C SER A 484 20.96 5.17 9.79
N GLY A 485 19.63 5.04 9.88
CA GLY A 485 18.69 6.14 9.87
C GLY A 485 18.04 6.42 8.51
N GLU A 486 18.25 5.58 7.51
CA GLU A 486 17.49 5.60 6.26
C GLU A 486 16.03 5.26 6.51
N SER A 487 15.13 6.00 5.87
CA SER A 487 13.70 5.90 6.11
C SER A 487 13.14 4.62 5.50
N GLY A 488 12.22 3.97 6.22
CA GLY A 488 11.36 2.94 5.64
C GLY A 488 10.34 3.55 4.66
N GLY A 489 9.81 2.72 3.77
CA GLY A 489 8.75 3.11 2.84
C GLY A 489 7.44 3.42 3.55
N GLY A 490 6.66 4.36 3.01
CA GLY A 490 5.36 4.74 3.56
C GLY A 490 4.24 3.72 3.28
N PHE A 491 3.03 4.08 3.70
CA PHE A 491 1.83 3.35 3.32
C PHE A 491 1.53 3.56 1.82
N SER A 492 1.15 2.49 1.11
CA SER A 492 0.76 2.56 -0.31
C SER A 492 -0.44 1.69 -0.64
N GLY A 493 -1.08 1.97 -1.79
CA GLY A 493 -2.26 1.26 -2.29
C GLY A 493 -3.56 1.69 -1.61
N ARG A 494 -4.70 1.27 -2.18
CA ARG A 494 -6.04 1.56 -1.64
C ARG A 494 -6.38 0.66 -0.45
N GLY A 495 -7.05 1.22 0.57
CA GLY A 495 -7.43 0.49 1.78
C GLY A 495 -8.56 -0.53 1.56
N LEU A 496 -9.68 -0.11 0.99
CA LEU A 496 -10.86 -0.97 0.83
C LEU A 496 -10.78 -1.89 -0.39
N LEU A 497 -10.05 -1.49 -1.43
CA LEU A 497 -9.91 -2.25 -2.68
C LEU A 497 -8.43 -2.39 -3.06
N PRO A 498 -7.64 -3.19 -2.32
CA PRO A 498 -6.21 -3.29 -2.52
C PRO A 498 -5.88 -3.90 -3.91
N ASP A 499 -5.13 -3.14 -4.71
CA ASP A 499 -4.78 -3.46 -6.10
C ASP A 499 -3.27 -3.32 -6.40
N GLY A 500 -2.46 -2.93 -5.40
CA GLY A 500 -1.04 -2.69 -5.57
C GLY A 500 -0.16 -3.87 -5.16
N LEU A 501 1.02 -3.96 -5.76
CA LEU A 501 2.10 -4.84 -5.30
C LEU A 501 2.81 -4.28 -4.06
N GLY A 502 3.37 -5.17 -3.24
CA GLY A 502 4.27 -4.82 -2.15
C GLY A 502 5.57 -4.19 -2.68
N ASN A 503 6.03 -3.12 -2.01
CA ASN A 503 7.24 -2.39 -2.38
C ASN A 503 8.52 -3.13 -1.97
N GLY A 504 9.61 -2.91 -2.72
CA GLY A 504 10.91 -3.46 -2.39
C GLY A 504 11.58 -2.74 -1.21
N GLY A 505 12.34 -3.48 -0.41
CA GLY A 505 13.21 -2.91 0.63
C GLY A 505 14.42 -2.21 0.00
N GLY A 506 14.93 -1.19 0.69
CA GLY A 506 16.09 -0.40 0.27
C GLY A 506 17.37 -1.22 0.26
N ASN A 507 18.30 -0.85 -0.62
CA ASN A 507 19.63 -1.47 -0.69
C ASN A 507 20.52 -0.95 0.43
N GLY A 508 21.24 -1.86 1.09
CA GLY A 508 22.38 -1.53 1.92
C GLY A 508 23.63 -1.35 1.07
N THR A 509 24.72 -0.86 1.67
CA THR A 509 25.99 -0.60 0.95
C THR A 509 26.54 -1.84 0.24
N TRP A 510 26.29 -3.03 0.78
CA TRP A 510 26.88 -4.29 0.31
C TRP A 510 25.85 -5.35 -0.09
N THR A 511 24.57 -5.07 0.11
CA THR A 511 23.51 -6.07 0.08
C THR A 511 22.23 -5.50 -0.48
N GLN A 512 21.54 -6.32 -1.26
CA GLN A 512 20.23 -5.98 -1.78
C GLN A 512 19.15 -6.03 -0.67
N GLY A 513 18.17 -5.15 -0.74
CA GLY A 513 16.94 -5.29 0.04
C GLY A 513 16.04 -6.42 -0.48
N GLY A 514 14.95 -6.71 0.25
CA GLY A 514 13.99 -7.73 -0.14
C GLY A 514 13.05 -7.26 -1.25
N ILE A 515 12.65 -8.18 -2.12
CA ILE A 515 11.53 -8.05 -3.07
C ILE A 515 10.22 -8.05 -2.29
N GLY A 516 9.27 -7.16 -2.63
CA GLY A 516 7.94 -7.11 -2.01
C GLY A 516 7.02 -8.28 -2.44
N GLY A 517 5.91 -8.47 -1.71
CA GLY A 517 4.89 -9.46 -2.04
C GLY A 517 4.03 -9.04 -3.23
N GLY A 518 3.47 -10.01 -3.96
CA GLY A 518 2.64 -9.77 -5.14
C GLY A 518 1.16 -9.50 -4.84
N LEU A 519 0.34 -9.46 -5.89
CA LEU A 519 -1.11 -9.25 -5.81
C LEU A 519 -1.86 -10.57 -6.02
N ILE A 520 -2.76 -10.89 -5.09
CA ILE A 520 -3.78 -11.93 -5.26
C ILE A 520 -5.12 -11.23 -5.36
N ARG A 521 -5.70 -11.16 -6.55
CA ARG A 521 -7.04 -10.57 -6.78
C ARG A 521 -7.97 -11.62 -7.39
N MET A 522 -8.89 -12.13 -6.58
CA MET A 522 -9.84 -13.19 -6.97
C MET A 522 -11.29 -12.74 -6.73
N ALA A 523 -12.09 -12.73 -7.79
CA ALA A 523 -13.51 -12.40 -7.74
C ALA A 523 -14.34 -13.66 -8.08
N VAL A 524 -15.16 -14.13 -7.16
CA VAL A 524 -15.85 -15.43 -7.23
C VAL A 524 -17.35 -15.22 -7.09
N SER A 525 -18.19 -15.69 -8.01
CA SER A 525 -19.64 -15.50 -7.85
C SER A 525 -20.32 -16.53 -6.94
N GLY A 526 -19.58 -17.56 -6.51
CA GLY A 526 -20.06 -18.62 -5.63
C GLY A 526 -19.46 -18.57 -4.23
N LEU A 527 -19.30 -19.77 -3.65
CA LEU A 527 -18.65 -20.03 -2.38
C LEU A 527 -17.12 -19.96 -2.52
N CYS A 528 -16.46 -19.22 -1.64
CA CYS A 528 -15.04 -19.37 -1.33
C CYS A 528 -14.88 -20.25 -0.10
N SER A 529 -14.40 -21.47 -0.27
CA SER A 529 -14.05 -22.41 0.80
C SER A 529 -12.53 -22.52 0.92
N ILE A 530 -11.95 -21.82 1.90
CA ILE A 530 -10.50 -21.72 2.09
C ILE A 530 -10.11 -22.51 3.35
N ASP A 531 -9.67 -23.75 3.17
CA ASP A 531 -9.08 -24.59 4.22
C ASP A 531 -7.55 -24.68 4.11
N GLY A 532 -6.98 -24.32 2.96
CA GLY A 532 -5.55 -24.17 2.73
C GLY A 532 -5.01 -22.80 3.08
N SER A 533 -3.94 -22.38 2.40
CA SER A 533 -3.29 -21.08 2.63
C SER A 533 -3.35 -20.17 1.42
N VAL A 534 -3.42 -18.86 1.67
CA VAL A 534 -3.31 -17.80 0.65
C VAL A 534 -2.26 -16.81 1.12
N THR A 535 -1.16 -16.64 0.38
CA THR A 535 0.02 -15.89 0.85
C THR A 535 0.54 -14.86 -0.17
N ALA A 536 0.94 -13.69 0.32
CA ALA A 536 1.58 -12.62 -0.47
C ALA A 536 2.73 -11.96 0.32
N HIS A 537 3.71 -12.76 0.76
CA HIS A 537 4.82 -12.32 1.58
C HIS A 537 5.89 -11.54 0.82
N GLY A 538 6.47 -10.53 1.48
CA GLY A 538 7.74 -9.95 1.11
C GLY A 538 8.92 -10.88 1.43
N SER A 539 10.06 -10.66 0.80
CA SER A 539 11.32 -11.35 1.13
C SER A 539 12.18 -10.55 2.10
N ASP A 540 13.02 -11.27 2.83
CA ASP A 540 13.98 -10.67 3.76
C ASP A 540 15.06 -9.91 3.00
N GLY A 541 15.59 -8.85 3.61
CA GLY A 541 16.76 -8.14 3.15
C GLY A 541 18.02 -8.99 3.34
N HIS A 542 18.99 -8.84 2.43
CA HIS A 542 20.21 -9.63 2.49
C HIS A 542 21.11 -9.20 3.66
N SER A 543 21.70 -10.20 4.31
CA SER A 543 22.61 -10.05 5.46
C SER A 543 24.07 -10.03 5.00
N ASP A 544 24.94 -9.29 5.69
CA ASP A 544 26.40 -9.27 5.44
C ASP A 544 27.18 -9.20 6.76
N ALA A 545 28.32 -9.87 6.80
CA ALA A 545 29.19 -9.94 7.98
C ALA A 545 30.03 -8.67 8.23
N ARG A 546 29.85 -7.62 7.42
CA ARG A 546 30.49 -6.30 7.54
C ARG A 546 29.49 -5.20 7.90
N GLY A 547 28.21 -5.54 8.12
CA GLY A 547 27.11 -4.58 8.28
C GLY A 547 26.67 -3.94 6.96
N GLY A 548 25.78 -2.95 7.02
CA GLY A 548 25.29 -2.23 5.85
C GLY A 548 24.33 -3.06 5.01
N THR A 549 23.36 -3.65 5.71
CA THR A 549 22.48 -4.71 5.19
C THR A 549 21.21 -4.16 4.53
N GLY A 550 20.56 -4.96 3.68
CA GLY A 550 19.37 -4.55 2.93
C GLY A 550 18.13 -4.56 3.80
N GLY A 551 17.17 -3.67 3.51
CA GLY A 551 15.87 -3.66 4.19
C GLY A 551 14.96 -4.78 3.68
N GLY A 552 14.02 -5.24 4.51
CA GLY A 552 13.02 -6.23 4.12
C GLY A 552 12.00 -5.70 3.12
N GLY A 553 11.52 -6.54 2.21
CA GLY A 553 10.44 -6.21 1.27
C GLY A 553 9.08 -6.19 1.96
N ALA A 554 8.18 -5.32 1.52
CA ALA A 554 6.83 -5.23 2.11
C ALA A 554 5.98 -6.46 1.75
N GLY A 555 4.97 -6.76 2.57
CA GLY A 555 3.89 -7.68 2.18
C GLY A 555 3.11 -7.15 0.96
N GLY A 556 2.44 -8.04 0.24
CA GLY A 556 1.64 -7.73 -0.94
C GLY A 556 0.17 -7.49 -0.62
N SER A 557 -0.69 -7.58 -1.63
CA SER A 557 -2.13 -7.38 -1.51
C SER A 557 -2.89 -8.69 -1.74
N ILE A 558 -3.87 -8.99 -0.87
CA ILE A 558 -4.82 -10.09 -1.03
C ILE A 558 -6.23 -9.49 -1.05
N SER A 559 -6.89 -9.56 -2.20
CA SER A 559 -8.26 -9.11 -2.42
C SER A 559 -9.12 -10.30 -2.87
N LEU A 560 -10.03 -10.74 -2.00
CA LEU A 560 -10.95 -11.83 -2.27
C LEU A 560 -12.39 -11.30 -2.22
N SER A 561 -13.15 -11.48 -3.30
CA SER A 561 -14.56 -11.10 -3.38
C SER A 561 -15.42 -12.33 -3.67
N CYS A 562 -16.47 -12.59 -2.88
CA CYS A 562 -17.35 -13.74 -3.08
C CYS A 562 -18.78 -13.57 -2.57
N HIS A 563 -19.68 -14.52 -2.85
CA HIS A 563 -20.99 -14.53 -2.18
C HIS A 563 -20.87 -15.02 -0.74
N THR A 564 -20.22 -16.16 -0.53
CA THR A 564 -20.02 -16.74 0.81
C THR A 564 -18.54 -17.04 1.00
N PHE A 565 -17.97 -16.59 2.11
CA PHE A 565 -16.60 -16.89 2.51
C PHE A 565 -16.61 -17.83 3.72
N SER A 566 -15.93 -18.97 3.61
CA SER A 566 -15.97 -20.05 4.59
C SER A 566 -14.63 -20.76 4.69
N GLY A 567 -14.45 -21.54 5.76
CA GLY A 567 -13.29 -22.41 5.95
C GLY A 567 -12.48 -22.08 7.20
N SER A 568 -11.34 -22.75 7.31
CA SER A 568 -10.43 -22.68 8.46
C SER A 568 -8.97 -22.39 8.10
N GLY A 569 -8.75 -22.03 6.84
CA GLY A 569 -7.45 -21.75 6.26
C GLY A 569 -6.82 -20.45 6.77
N LEU A 570 -5.65 -20.12 6.21
CA LEU A 570 -4.84 -18.99 6.64
C LEU A 570 -4.63 -18.00 5.50
N LEU A 571 -4.84 -16.71 5.77
CA LEU A 571 -4.54 -15.60 4.87
C LEU A 571 -3.34 -14.83 5.43
N GLN A 572 -2.28 -14.63 4.63
CA GLN A 572 -1.08 -13.92 5.09
C GLN A 572 -0.45 -13.01 4.04
N ALA A 573 -0.08 -11.79 4.44
CA ALA A 573 0.66 -10.85 3.61
C ALA A 573 1.74 -10.17 4.46
N ASN A 574 2.65 -10.94 5.06
CA ASN A 574 3.66 -10.36 5.96
C ASN A 574 4.82 -9.72 5.19
N GLY A 575 5.40 -8.67 5.77
CA GLY A 575 6.68 -8.11 5.34
C GLY A 575 7.87 -9.03 5.68
N GLY A 576 8.96 -8.86 4.94
CA GLY A 576 10.22 -9.58 5.16
C GLY A 576 11.08 -8.93 6.22
N HIS A 577 11.97 -9.70 6.84
CA HIS A 577 12.91 -9.24 7.86
C HIS A 577 14.02 -8.37 7.25
N GLY A 578 14.51 -7.39 8.00
CA GLY A 578 15.71 -6.64 7.63
C GLY A 578 16.97 -7.50 7.72
N GLY A 579 17.96 -7.24 6.87
CA GLY A 579 19.18 -8.05 6.85
C GLY A 579 20.00 -7.93 8.14
N GLU A 580 20.60 -9.02 8.59
CA GLU A 580 21.35 -9.10 9.84
C GLU A 580 22.85 -8.79 9.67
N ASP A 581 23.44 -8.10 10.66
CA ASP A 581 24.89 -7.95 10.78
C ASP A 581 25.46 -9.09 11.61
N SER A 582 26.16 -10.01 10.94
CA SER A 582 26.81 -11.18 11.56
C SER A 582 28.28 -10.96 11.90
N SER A 583 28.76 -9.71 11.93
CA SER A 583 30.15 -9.35 12.23
C SER A 583 30.60 -9.77 13.63
N SER A 584 31.86 -10.21 13.74
CA SER A 584 32.54 -10.42 15.03
C SER A 584 33.45 -9.23 15.38
N ALA A 585 32.86 -8.14 15.88
CA ALA A 585 33.45 -7.05 16.68
C ALA A 585 34.82 -6.41 16.30
N CYS A 586 35.45 -6.68 15.14
CA CYS A 586 36.86 -6.33 14.91
C CYS A 586 37.14 -5.35 13.77
N CYS A 587 36.12 -4.82 13.07
CA CYS A 587 36.30 -3.81 12.02
C CYS A 587 35.28 -2.67 12.15
N ASP A 588 35.80 -1.44 12.06
CA ASP A 588 35.25 -0.15 12.49
C ASP A 588 34.29 0.51 11.47
N SER A 589 33.41 -0.25 10.84
CA SER A 589 32.34 0.33 10.02
C SER A 589 31.01 -0.29 10.40
N ASN A 590 30.49 0.17 11.53
CA ASN A 590 29.18 -0.19 12.02
C ASN A 590 28.10 0.51 11.18
N LEU A 591 27.88 0.01 9.95
CA LEU A 591 27.04 0.64 8.94
C LEU A 591 25.52 0.45 9.18
N GLY A 592 25.14 -0.14 10.31
CA GLY A 592 23.76 -0.42 10.66
C GLY A 592 23.22 -1.69 10.00
N THR A 593 22.01 -2.06 10.39
CA THR A 593 21.26 -3.20 9.85
C THR A 593 19.99 -2.74 9.14
N GLY A 594 19.44 -3.56 8.25
CA GLY A 594 18.27 -3.21 7.45
C GLY A 594 17.01 -3.10 8.29
N GLY A 595 16.11 -2.21 7.90
CA GLY A 595 14.77 -2.12 8.48
C GLY A 595 13.86 -3.26 7.98
N GLY A 596 12.91 -3.69 8.81
CA GLY A 596 11.93 -4.71 8.43
C GLY A 596 10.86 -4.17 7.48
N GLY A 597 10.38 -4.97 6.52
CA GLY A 597 9.33 -4.56 5.59
C GLY A 597 7.96 -4.42 6.27
N GLY A 598 7.13 -3.48 5.83
CA GLY A 598 5.76 -3.32 6.32
C GLY A 598 4.87 -4.51 5.95
N GLY A 599 3.89 -4.84 6.80
CA GLY A 599 2.89 -5.86 6.49
C GLY A 599 1.88 -5.38 5.44
N GLY A 600 1.42 -6.26 4.57
CA GLY A 600 0.60 -6.01 3.39
C GLY A 600 -0.88 -5.65 3.64
N ARG A 601 -1.72 -5.74 2.59
CA ARG A 601 -3.16 -5.48 2.69
C ARG A 601 -3.97 -6.74 2.41
N ILE A 602 -4.95 -7.05 3.27
CA ILE A 602 -5.85 -8.20 3.10
C ILE A 602 -7.28 -7.71 3.22
N THR A 603 -8.06 -7.84 2.15
CA THR A 603 -9.49 -7.54 2.16
C THR A 603 -10.29 -8.74 1.67
N VAL A 604 -11.30 -9.11 2.45
CA VAL A 604 -12.29 -10.13 2.09
C VAL A 604 -13.66 -9.49 2.00
N ARG A 605 -14.27 -9.49 0.82
CA ARG A 605 -15.62 -8.98 0.56
C ARG A 605 -16.55 -10.15 0.34
N ALA A 606 -17.55 -10.31 1.19
CA ALA A 606 -18.51 -11.41 1.09
C ALA A 606 -19.90 -11.01 1.56
N ARG A 607 -20.97 -11.61 1.02
CA ARG A 607 -22.32 -11.43 1.62
C ARG A 607 -22.45 -12.14 2.96
N ASP A 608 -21.73 -13.24 3.12
CA ASP A 608 -21.64 -13.98 4.37
C ASP A 608 -20.23 -14.53 4.57
N HIS A 609 -19.51 -14.00 5.55
CA HIS A 609 -18.22 -14.50 6.02
C HIS A 609 -18.28 -15.06 7.45
N SER A 610 -19.48 -15.31 7.99
CA SER A 610 -19.67 -15.79 9.37
C SER A 610 -19.14 -17.21 9.62
N SER A 611 -18.98 -17.99 8.55
CA SER A 611 -18.51 -19.37 8.59
C SER A 611 -16.98 -19.53 8.47
N PHE A 612 -16.24 -18.43 8.30
CA PHE A 612 -14.79 -18.44 8.33
C PHE A 612 -14.28 -18.35 9.77
N SER A 613 -13.73 -19.45 10.28
CA SER A 613 -13.46 -19.59 11.72
C SER A 613 -12.19 -18.91 12.22
N THR A 614 -11.30 -18.51 11.30
CA THR A 614 -9.92 -18.06 11.59
C THR A 614 -9.70 -16.57 11.27
N LYS A 615 -10.75 -15.74 11.27
CA LYS A 615 -10.64 -14.26 11.07
C LYS A 615 -9.56 -13.64 11.97
N ASN A 616 -9.55 -14.01 13.24
CA ASN A 616 -8.59 -13.53 14.23
C ASN A 616 -7.14 -14.01 14.00
N ASP A 617 -6.91 -15.00 13.13
CA ASP A 617 -5.59 -15.55 12.82
C ASP A 617 -4.99 -15.01 11.51
N VAL A 618 -5.74 -14.22 10.73
CA VAL A 618 -5.26 -13.56 9.51
C VAL A 618 -4.08 -12.65 9.84
N ARG A 619 -3.02 -12.65 9.02
CA ARG A 619 -1.76 -11.96 9.33
C ARG A 619 -1.33 -11.01 8.22
N ALA A 620 -1.11 -9.76 8.58
CA ALA A 620 -0.41 -8.79 7.75
C ALA A 620 0.67 -8.15 8.61
N GLU A 621 1.57 -8.95 9.17
CA GLU A 621 2.56 -8.44 10.12
C GLU A 621 3.74 -7.78 9.39
N GLY A 622 4.30 -6.73 9.98
CA GLY A 622 5.60 -6.22 9.56
C GLY A 622 6.71 -7.23 9.84
N GLY A 623 7.78 -7.18 9.06
CA GLY A 623 9.00 -7.94 9.32
C GLY A 623 9.82 -7.30 10.42
N ASP A 624 10.59 -8.11 11.14
CA ASP A 624 11.51 -7.60 12.17
C ASP A 624 12.68 -6.83 11.53
N GLY A 625 13.18 -5.81 12.24
CA GLY A 625 14.44 -5.17 11.87
C GLY A 625 15.63 -6.12 12.03
N GLY A 626 16.69 -5.88 11.26
CA GLY A 626 17.90 -6.70 11.31
C GLY A 626 18.60 -6.65 12.68
N GLY A 627 19.05 -7.80 13.15
CA GLY A 627 19.82 -7.93 14.39
C GLY A 627 21.34 -7.81 14.16
N GLY A 628 22.11 -7.43 15.19
CA GLY A 628 23.58 -7.41 15.11
C GLY A 628 24.27 -6.65 16.26
N LEU A 629 25.59 -6.52 16.18
CA LEU A 629 26.39 -5.71 17.12
C LEU A 629 26.31 -4.19 16.83
N GLY A 630 25.58 -3.81 15.77
CA GLY A 630 25.37 -2.45 15.29
C GLY A 630 24.08 -1.76 15.69
N PRO A 631 23.84 -0.49 15.27
CA PRO A 631 22.51 0.08 15.26
C PRO A 631 21.54 -0.88 14.56
N VAL A 632 20.50 -1.27 15.30
CA VAL A 632 19.51 -2.23 14.82
C VAL A 632 18.44 -1.51 14.01
N GLY A 633 18.06 -2.10 12.88
CA GLY A 633 16.91 -1.66 12.11
C GLY A 633 15.64 -1.78 12.95
N GLN A 634 14.65 -0.96 12.63
CA GLN A 634 13.34 -1.02 13.24
C GLN A 634 12.48 -2.08 12.53
N SER A 635 11.55 -2.70 13.25
CA SER A 635 10.54 -3.55 12.65
C SER A 635 9.58 -2.73 11.78
N GLY A 636 9.05 -3.33 10.72
CA GLY A 636 7.97 -2.75 9.94
C GLY A 636 6.67 -2.69 10.74
N GLY A 637 5.81 -1.74 10.37
CA GLY A 637 4.46 -1.63 10.90
C GLY A 637 3.54 -2.73 10.38
N THR A 638 2.56 -3.10 11.21
CA THR A 638 1.49 -4.02 10.83
C THR A 638 0.63 -3.43 9.70
N GLY A 639 0.26 -4.28 8.75
CA GLY A 639 -0.57 -4.01 7.60
C GLY A 639 -2.06 -4.08 7.86
N THR A 640 -2.86 -3.86 6.81
CA THR A 640 -4.31 -3.72 6.95
C THR A 640 -5.07 -5.01 6.72
N VAL A 641 -6.03 -5.35 7.59
CA VAL A 641 -6.93 -6.49 7.40
C VAL A 641 -8.39 -6.06 7.57
N ALA A 642 -9.21 -6.29 6.55
CA ALA A 642 -10.64 -5.94 6.55
C ALA A 642 -11.53 -7.08 6.07
N PHE A 643 -12.65 -7.29 6.75
CA PHE A 643 -13.77 -8.11 6.28
C PHE A 643 -14.96 -7.21 6.02
N ILE A 644 -15.54 -7.32 4.83
CA ILE A 644 -16.62 -6.45 4.36
C ILE A 644 -17.84 -7.30 4.04
N THR A 645 -18.98 -6.96 4.67
CA THR A 645 -20.28 -7.54 4.33
C THR A 645 -20.86 -6.84 3.11
N LEU A 646 -21.16 -7.59 2.06
CA LEU A 646 -21.80 -7.08 0.84
C LEU A 646 -23.33 -7.08 0.93
N GLY A 647 -23.93 -5.98 0.49
CA GLY A 647 -25.38 -5.80 0.45
C GLY A 647 -26.11 -6.63 -0.61
N ILE A 648 -27.44 -6.70 -0.46
CA ILE A 648 -28.31 -7.39 -1.42
C ILE A 648 -28.25 -6.70 -2.78
N GLY A 649 -27.74 -7.42 -3.79
CA GLY A 649 -27.61 -6.91 -5.16
C GLY A 649 -26.17 -6.61 -5.58
N ALA A 650 -25.20 -6.67 -4.65
CA ALA A 650 -23.78 -6.67 -5.00
C ALA A 650 -23.45 -7.84 -5.92
N ASP A 651 -22.72 -7.57 -7.00
CA ASP A 651 -22.08 -8.59 -7.83
C ASP A 651 -20.64 -8.74 -7.34
N PRO A 652 -20.26 -9.87 -6.71
CA PRO A 652 -18.89 -10.05 -6.25
C PRO A 652 -17.88 -10.16 -7.39
N LEU A 653 -18.31 -10.32 -8.64
CA LEU A 653 -17.45 -10.22 -9.82
C LEU A 653 -17.08 -8.76 -10.17
N ASP A 654 -17.81 -7.77 -9.63
CA ASP A 654 -17.44 -6.35 -9.71
C ASP A 654 -16.76 -5.91 -8.41
N ASP A 655 -15.45 -6.11 -8.37
CA ASP A 655 -14.60 -5.76 -7.24
C ASP A 655 -14.01 -4.33 -7.36
N SER A 656 -14.55 -3.49 -8.24
CA SER A 656 -14.03 -2.14 -8.52
C SER A 656 -14.73 -1.02 -7.74
N LEU A 657 -15.87 -1.32 -7.11
CA LEU A 657 -16.74 -0.35 -6.44
C LEU A 657 -17.06 -0.76 -4.99
N THR A 658 -17.21 0.22 -4.10
CA THR A 658 -17.60 0.04 -2.68
C THR A 658 -19.08 0.36 -2.43
N LEU A 659 -19.86 0.69 -3.47
CA LEU A 659 -21.24 1.19 -3.37
C LEU A 659 -22.21 0.25 -2.62
N PHE A 660 -21.92 -1.05 -2.61
CA PHE A 660 -22.75 -2.06 -1.95
C PHE A 660 -22.15 -2.60 -0.65
N ASP A 661 -21.05 -2.03 -0.17
CA ASP A 661 -20.47 -2.43 1.11
C ASP A 661 -21.42 -1.97 2.24
N GLN A 662 -21.78 -2.88 3.14
CA GLN A 662 -22.72 -2.60 4.24
C GLN A 662 -22.03 -2.57 5.60
N ASP A 663 -21.19 -3.57 5.88
CA ASP A 663 -20.47 -3.66 7.15
C ASP A 663 -18.97 -3.71 6.91
N LEU A 664 -18.20 -3.13 7.82
CA LEU A 664 -16.74 -3.11 7.83
C LEU A 664 -16.22 -3.62 9.19
N GLU A 665 -15.59 -4.79 9.19
CA GLU A 665 -14.86 -5.33 10.34
C GLU A 665 -13.35 -5.16 10.12
N LEU A 666 -12.66 -4.47 11.03
CA LEU A 666 -11.23 -4.17 10.94
C LEU A 666 -10.42 -5.00 11.93
N TYR A 667 -9.31 -5.55 11.45
CA TYR A 667 -8.39 -6.37 12.23
C TYR A 667 -6.94 -5.90 11.98
N ARG A 668 -6.04 -6.13 12.95
CA ARG A 668 -4.59 -5.86 12.82
C ARG A 668 -4.27 -4.38 12.65
N GLY A 669 -3.87 -3.91 11.48
CA GLY A 669 -3.67 -2.49 11.21
C GLY A 669 -4.87 -1.90 10.48
N TRP A 670 -5.14 -0.62 10.70
CA TRP A 670 -5.97 0.16 9.78
C TRP A 670 -5.48 1.59 9.71
N ARG A 671 -5.57 2.17 8.52
CA ARG A 671 -5.30 3.58 8.30
C ARG A 671 -6.47 4.17 7.52
N TRP A 672 -7.08 5.20 8.07
CA TRP A 672 -8.07 6.01 7.36
C TRP A 672 -7.36 6.92 6.36
N GLU A 673 -7.74 6.83 5.07
CA GLU A 673 -7.10 7.57 3.97
C GLU A 673 -8.11 8.53 3.31
N ASN A 674 -7.81 9.83 3.32
CA ASN A 674 -8.75 10.89 2.88
C ASN A 674 -8.79 11.13 1.35
N SER A 675 -7.78 10.65 0.61
CA SER A 675 -7.58 11.08 -0.79
C SER A 675 -8.19 10.19 -1.88
N SER A 676 -8.71 9.00 -1.53
CA SER A 676 -9.20 8.02 -2.51
C SER A 676 -10.58 7.43 -2.21
N GLU A 677 -11.14 7.67 -1.02
CA GLU A 677 -12.36 7.02 -0.56
C GLU A 677 -13.32 8.10 -0.02
N SER A 678 -14.56 8.12 -0.54
CA SER A 678 -15.61 9.00 -0.05
C SER A 678 -15.87 8.74 1.43
N ALA A 679 -16.60 9.66 2.09
CA ALA A 679 -17.09 9.47 3.45
C ALA A 679 -17.53 8.00 3.68
N PHE A 680 -16.97 7.35 4.70
CA PHE A 680 -17.23 5.95 5.00
C PHE A 680 -18.66 5.85 5.50
N ASP A 681 -19.60 5.40 4.66
CA ASP A 681 -21.03 5.29 4.99
C ASP A 681 -21.40 3.79 5.08
N TYR A 682 -21.43 3.28 6.30
CA TYR A 682 -21.65 1.86 6.59
C TYR A 682 -22.81 1.66 7.57
N GLN A 683 -23.47 0.52 7.54
CA GLN A 683 -24.41 0.12 8.59
C GLN A 683 -23.66 -0.21 9.88
N LEU A 684 -22.54 -0.91 9.75
CA LEU A 684 -21.68 -1.30 10.87
C LEU A 684 -20.23 -1.01 10.54
N ILE A 685 -19.53 -0.34 11.47
CA ILE A 685 -18.06 -0.33 11.52
C ILE A 685 -17.64 -0.90 12.87
N SER A 686 -16.78 -1.91 12.84
CA SER A 686 -16.31 -2.60 14.05
C SER A 686 -14.81 -2.80 14.03
N ILE A 687 -14.11 -2.11 14.92
CA ILE A 687 -12.68 -2.25 15.16
C ILE A 687 -12.47 -3.35 16.21
N GLN A 688 -11.83 -4.45 15.79
CA GLN A 688 -11.68 -5.66 16.58
C GLN A 688 -10.48 -5.60 17.53
N PRO A 689 -10.43 -6.44 18.57
CA PRO A 689 -9.36 -6.46 19.56
C PRO A 689 -7.94 -6.49 18.98
N GLY A 690 -7.06 -5.68 19.55
CA GLY A 690 -5.65 -5.60 19.17
C GLY A 690 -5.41 -4.90 17.83
N THR A 691 -6.39 -4.13 17.34
CA THR A 691 -6.24 -3.39 16.08
C THR A 691 -5.59 -2.03 16.33
N SER A 692 -4.50 -1.73 15.60
CA SER A 692 -3.85 -0.43 15.59
C SER A 692 -4.45 0.44 14.48
N VAL A 693 -5.12 1.51 14.84
CA VAL A 693 -5.82 2.40 13.89
C VAL A 693 -5.08 3.73 13.80
N SER A 694 -4.98 4.30 12.61
CA SER A 694 -4.37 5.61 12.39
C SER A 694 -5.18 6.47 11.43
N SER A 695 -5.04 7.78 11.56
CA SER A 695 -5.65 8.78 10.68
C SER A 695 -4.56 9.77 10.26
N GLU A 696 -4.24 9.81 8.97
CA GLU A 696 -3.15 10.64 8.42
C GLU A 696 -3.50 11.08 6.98
N GLY A 697 -3.32 12.37 6.67
CA GLY A 697 -3.57 12.91 5.33
C GLY A 697 -4.83 13.77 5.22
N GLY A 698 -5.23 14.40 6.32
CA GLY A 698 -6.37 15.30 6.47
C GLY A 698 -7.48 14.76 7.40
N PRO A 699 -8.49 15.59 7.70
CA PRO A 699 -9.57 15.24 8.63
C PRO A 699 -10.31 13.96 8.25
N THR A 700 -10.56 13.08 9.22
CA THR A 700 -11.24 11.81 9.03
C THR A 700 -12.73 11.95 9.33
N HIS A 701 -13.58 11.60 8.36
CA HIS A 701 -15.04 11.63 8.51
C HIS A 701 -15.61 10.23 8.34
N ILE A 702 -16.29 9.73 9.38
CA ILE A 702 -16.87 8.39 9.44
C ILE A 702 -18.36 8.50 9.72
N LEU A 703 -19.18 7.80 8.93
CA LEU A 703 -20.62 7.71 9.07
C LEU A 703 -21.01 6.24 9.25
N ALA A 704 -21.64 5.90 10.38
CA ALA A 704 -22.09 4.53 10.61
C ALA A 704 -23.41 4.44 11.37
N SER A 705 -24.31 3.49 11.04
CA SER A 705 -25.45 3.25 11.95
C SER A 705 -24.98 2.69 13.30
N HIS A 706 -23.97 1.83 13.30
CA HIS A 706 -23.31 1.36 14.52
C HIS A 706 -21.79 1.46 14.39
N PHE A 707 -21.16 2.20 15.30
CA PHE A 707 -19.71 2.31 15.39
C PHE A 707 -19.21 1.67 16.67
N SER A 708 -18.28 0.72 16.56
CA SER A 708 -17.72 0.01 17.71
C SER A 708 -16.21 -0.10 17.68
N VAL A 709 -15.59 0.06 18.86
CA VAL A 709 -14.15 -0.10 19.07
C VAL A 709 -13.92 -0.92 20.34
N LEU A 710 -13.13 -1.99 20.23
CA LEU A 710 -12.87 -2.91 21.34
C LEU A 710 -11.36 -3.20 21.46
N ASP A 711 -10.83 -3.12 22.67
CA ASP A 711 -9.45 -3.53 23.02
C ASP A 711 -8.39 -3.00 22.03
N SER A 712 -8.51 -1.73 21.61
CA SER A 712 -7.75 -1.15 20.49
C SER A 712 -7.12 0.19 20.81
N HIS A 713 -6.10 0.57 20.03
CA HIS A 713 -5.39 1.84 20.16
C HIS A 713 -5.46 2.62 18.85
N TRP A 714 -5.91 3.87 18.94
CA TRP A 714 -6.10 4.76 17.80
C TRP A 714 -5.40 6.11 18.03
N PRO A 715 -4.11 6.21 17.66
CA PRO A 715 -3.43 7.49 17.50
C PRO A 715 -3.91 8.21 16.23
N SER A 716 -4.26 9.49 16.36
CA SER A 716 -4.64 10.36 15.23
C SER A 716 -3.72 11.57 15.14
N ALA A 717 -3.21 11.86 13.94
CA ALA A 717 -2.49 13.11 13.63
C ALA A 717 -3.40 14.15 12.97
N GLU A 718 -4.71 13.86 12.89
CA GLU A 718 -5.72 14.68 12.21
C GLU A 718 -7.00 14.77 13.07
N ASP A 719 -7.87 15.73 12.76
CA ASP A 719 -9.20 15.82 13.36
C ASP A 719 -10.06 14.60 12.98
N VAL A 720 -10.84 14.08 13.94
CA VAL A 720 -11.70 12.91 13.76
C VAL A 720 -13.16 13.28 14.01
N PHE A 721 -14.00 13.03 13.02
CA PHE A 721 -15.45 13.25 13.05
C PHE A 721 -16.18 11.92 12.85
N ILE A 722 -16.93 11.48 13.86
CA ILE A 722 -17.72 10.25 13.84
C ILE A 722 -19.20 10.62 13.97
N GLU A 723 -19.97 10.39 12.91
CA GLU A 723 -21.42 10.45 12.92
C GLU A 723 -21.96 9.03 13.05
N ALA A 724 -22.69 8.74 14.14
CA ALA A 724 -23.27 7.42 14.31
C ALA A 724 -24.65 7.41 14.97
N GLU A 725 -25.52 6.46 14.58
CA GLU A 725 -26.76 6.24 15.35
C GLU A 725 -26.39 5.68 16.73
N THR A 726 -25.48 4.70 16.81
CA THR A 726 -25.00 4.14 18.09
C THR A 726 -23.48 4.04 18.13
N LEU A 727 -22.90 4.32 19.30
CA LEU A 727 -21.47 4.28 19.58
C LEU A 727 -21.18 3.37 20.79
N GLU A 728 -20.29 2.42 20.60
CA GLU A 728 -19.78 1.55 21.65
C GLU A 728 -18.24 1.50 21.65
N ILE A 729 -17.60 2.07 22.67
CA ILE A 729 -16.14 2.02 22.82
C ILE A 729 -15.82 1.31 24.13
N THR A 730 -14.98 0.27 24.08
CA THR A 730 -14.64 -0.52 25.26
C THR A 730 -13.13 -0.81 25.33
N ASN A 731 -12.53 -0.57 26.50
CA ASN A 731 -11.13 -0.88 26.81
C ASN A 731 -10.15 -0.39 25.73
N SER A 732 -10.34 0.83 25.23
CA SER A 732 -9.60 1.37 24.09
C SER A 732 -8.99 2.74 24.41
N ILE A 733 -7.96 3.12 23.65
CA ILE A 733 -7.27 4.41 23.77
C ILE A 733 -7.41 5.15 22.44
N LEU A 734 -8.01 6.34 22.46
CA LEU A 734 -8.19 7.23 21.32
C LEU A 734 -7.40 8.51 21.61
N GLU A 735 -6.29 8.75 20.93
CA GLU A 735 -5.37 9.84 21.29
C GLU A 735 -4.96 10.72 20.10
N ALA A 736 -4.88 12.02 20.34
CA ALA A 736 -4.33 13.01 19.43
C ALA A 736 -2.80 13.06 19.56
N GLN A 737 -2.06 12.82 18.48
CA GLN A 737 -0.59 12.72 18.53
C GLN A 737 0.11 14.03 18.92
N SER A 738 -0.53 15.19 18.70
CA SER A 738 0.08 16.48 19.02
C SER A 738 -0.75 17.35 19.97
N PHE A 739 -1.83 16.80 20.56
CA PHE A 739 -2.83 17.57 21.32
C PHE A 739 -3.39 18.78 20.55
N ASN A 740 -3.30 18.81 19.21
CA ASN A 740 -3.85 19.88 18.39
C ASN A 740 -5.11 19.45 17.63
N GLU A 741 -5.40 18.15 17.64
CA GLU A 741 -6.47 17.51 16.92
C GLU A 741 -7.75 17.42 17.76
N ASP A 742 -8.91 17.64 17.14
CA ASP A 742 -10.22 17.55 17.76
C ASP A 742 -10.88 16.18 17.51
N TRP A 743 -11.66 15.72 18.48
CA TRP A 743 -12.52 14.54 18.37
C TRP A 743 -13.99 14.95 18.53
N GLU A 744 -14.78 14.74 17.48
CA GLU A 744 -16.20 15.06 17.44
C GLU A 744 -17.04 13.80 17.18
N PHE A 745 -18.07 13.60 18.00
CA PHE A 745 -18.99 12.48 17.96
C PHE A 745 -20.42 13.01 17.86
N ASP A 746 -21.11 12.80 16.74
CA ASP A 746 -22.53 13.12 16.59
C ASP A 746 -23.38 11.86 16.71
N ILE A 747 -24.13 11.73 17.80
CA ILE A 747 -24.75 10.48 18.23
C ILE A 747 -26.27 10.60 18.32
N GLU A 748 -26.99 9.75 17.57
CA GLU A 748 -28.46 9.84 17.49
C GLU A 748 -29.21 8.95 18.51
N ALA A 749 -28.59 7.88 19.01
CA ALA A 749 -29.19 6.92 19.93
C ALA A 749 -28.27 6.52 21.09
N SER A 750 -28.83 5.78 22.05
CA SER A 750 -28.15 5.49 23.32
C SER A 750 -26.83 4.76 23.11
N SER A 751 -25.76 5.29 23.70
CA SER A 751 -24.38 4.91 23.43
C SER A 751 -23.56 4.79 24.71
N VAL A 752 -22.54 3.93 24.71
CA VAL A 752 -21.78 3.61 25.93
C VAL A 752 -20.28 3.54 25.68
N ILE A 753 -19.51 4.19 26.55
CA ILE A 753 -18.05 4.19 26.57
C ILE A 753 -17.56 3.55 27.88
N ARG A 754 -16.74 2.49 27.78
CA ARG A 754 -16.31 1.67 28.91
C ARG A 754 -14.80 1.55 29.00
N GLN A 755 -14.21 1.79 30.17
CA GLN A 755 -12.77 1.61 30.40
C GLN A 755 -11.89 2.26 29.32
N THR A 756 -12.31 3.41 28.79
CA THR A 756 -11.71 4.00 27.59
C THR A 756 -11.09 5.34 27.91
N GLU A 757 -9.92 5.60 27.35
CA GLU A 757 -9.24 6.90 27.41
C GLU A 757 -9.42 7.62 26.06
N ILE A 758 -9.88 8.87 26.11
CA ILE A 758 -9.94 9.75 24.93
C ILE A 758 -9.18 11.03 25.25
N GLU A 759 -8.16 11.31 24.44
CA GLU A 759 -7.24 12.43 24.58
C GLU A 759 -7.23 13.30 23.31
N ALA A 760 -7.60 14.58 23.44
CA ALA A 760 -7.72 15.49 22.29
C ALA A 760 -7.61 16.97 22.70
N ARG A 761 -7.39 17.87 21.74
CA ARG A 761 -7.50 19.32 22.00
C ARG A 761 -8.91 19.71 22.43
N GLN A 762 -9.92 19.24 21.70
CA GLN A 762 -11.33 19.33 22.08
C GLN A 762 -12.00 17.98 21.89
N ILE A 763 -12.86 17.63 22.85
CA ILE A 763 -13.75 16.48 22.78
C ILE A 763 -15.19 17.01 22.76
N HIS A 764 -15.91 16.75 21.67
CA HIS A 764 -17.28 17.18 21.50
C HIS A 764 -18.22 15.99 21.25
N PHE A 765 -19.20 15.81 22.14
CA PHE A 765 -20.33 14.90 21.91
C PHE A 765 -21.59 15.72 21.61
N SER A 766 -22.23 15.48 20.46
CA SER A 766 -23.49 16.09 20.06
C SER A 766 -24.57 15.06 19.74
N GLY A 767 -25.78 15.56 19.50
CA GLY A 767 -26.95 14.75 19.13
C GLY A 767 -28.02 14.69 20.21
N ASP A 768 -29.02 13.84 20.00
CA ASP A 768 -30.18 13.67 20.89
C ASP A 768 -30.11 12.37 21.71
N ALA A 769 -28.92 11.77 21.81
CA ALA A 769 -28.68 10.48 22.46
C ALA A 769 -28.55 10.53 23.99
N SER A 770 -28.68 9.37 24.63
CA SER A 770 -28.24 9.17 26.02
C SER A 770 -26.84 8.57 26.03
N LEU A 771 -25.93 9.17 26.81
CA LEU A 771 -24.52 8.77 26.88
C LEU A 771 -24.19 8.17 28.25
N ALA A 772 -23.50 7.03 28.28
CA ALA A 772 -23.01 6.42 29.51
C ALA A 772 -21.50 6.20 29.46
N PHE A 773 -20.82 6.57 30.55
CA PHE A 773 -19.39 6.36 30.78
C PHE A 773 -19.22 5.45 31.99
N GLU A 774 -18.61 4.29 31.78
CA GLU A 774 -18.49 3.20 32.76
C GLU A 774 -17.04 2.68 32.87
N GLY A 775 -16.67 2.07 34.00
CA GLY A 775 -15.45 1.29 34.13
C GLY A 775 -14.14 2.09 34.11
N ALA A 776 -14.12 3.27 34.71
CA ALA A 776 -12.97 4.18 34.68
C ALA A 776 -12.65 4.72 33.27
N SER A 777 -13.68 5.16 32.55
CA SER A 777 -13.47 5.92 31.32
C SER A 777 -12.92 7.32 31.63
N GLU A 778 -11.93 7.76 30.86
CA GLU A 778 -11.20 9.01 31.05
C GLU A 778 -11.30 9.89 29.79
N LEU A 779 -11.65 11.16 29.97
CA LEU A 779 -11.59 12.17 28.92
C LEU A 779 -10.59 13.25 29.32
N LEU A 780 -9.56 13.45 28.51
CA LEU A 780 -8.48 14.39 28.72
C LEU A 780 -8.45 15.42 27.59
N SER A 781 -8.79 16.68 27.89
CA SER A 781 -8.88 17.70 26.85
C SER A 781 -8.76 19.12 27.37
N GLU A 782 -8.44 20.09 26.50
CA GLU A 782 -8.58 21.50 26.85
C GLU A 782 -10.06 21.85 27.03
N LYS A 783 -10.93 21.30 26.15
CA LYS A 783 -12.37 21.52 26.21
C LYS A 783 -13.16 20.24 26.02
N ILE A 784 -14.08 19.99 26.95
CA ILE A 784 -15.05 18.91 26.87
C ILE A 784 -16.44 19.53 26.74
N PHE A 785 -17.05 19.36 25.58
CA PHE A 785 -18.42 19.78 25.30
C PHE A 785 -19.31 18.56 25.09
N MET A 786 -20.45 18.52 25.76
CA MET A 786 -21.42 17.45 25.55
C MET A 786 -22.83 17.99 25.51
N SER A 787 -23.60 17.52 24.53
CA SER A 787 -25.05 17.71 24.49
C SER A 787 -25.79 16.42 24.15
N GLY A 788 -26.97 16.23 24.75
CA GLY A 788 -27.76 15.04 24.54
C GLY A 788 -29.06 14.99 25.36
N GLN A 789 -29.70 13.83 25.36
CA GLN A 789 -30.90 13.57 26.15
C GLN A 789 -30.57 13.32 27.63
N SER A 790 -29.70 12.35 27.92
CA SER A 790 -29.29 12.00 29.29
C SER A 790 -27.81 11.65 29.39
N LEU A 791 -27.20 11.83 30.57
CA LEU A 791 -25.81 11.48 30.86
C LEU A 791 -25.72 10.58 32.09
N SER A 792 -24.93 9.51 32.00
CA SER A 792 -24.52 8.70 33.15
C SER A 792 -23.00 8.65 33.22
N LEU A 793 -22.43 9.09 34.33
CA LEU A 793 -21.00 9.03 34.62
C LEU A 793 -20.80 8.21 35.89
N ASP A 794 -20.21 7.03 35.77
CA ASP A 794 -20.01 6.15 36.92
C ASP A 794 -18.95 6.66 37.91
N GLY A 795 -18.90 6.07 39.10
CA GLY A 795 -18.04 6.53 40.20
C GLY A 795 -16.54 6.42 39.97
N THR A 796 -16.12 5.75 38.89
CA THR A 796 -14.72 5.55 38.53
C THR A 796 -14.26 6.42 37.36
N SER A 797 -15.20 6.99 36.61
CA SER A 797 -14.91 7.75 35.39
C SER A 797 -14.48 9.20 35.69
N LEU A 798 -13.63 9.75 34.83
CA LEU A 798 -12.95 11.04 35.01
C LEU A 798 -13.04 11.90 33.75
N PHE A 799 -13.60 13.10 33.86
CA PHE A 799 -13.42 14.15 32.83
C PHE A 799 -12.46 15.20 33.38
N SER A 800 -11.30 15.34 32.75
CA SER A 800 -10.24 16.24 33.18
C SER A 800 -9.84 17.24 32.11
N THR A 801 -9.77 18.50 32.53
CA THR A 801 -9.16 19.59 31.77
C THR A 801 -8.10 20.30 32.61
N ASN A 802 -7.43 19.54 33.49
CA ASN A 802 -6.48 20.09 34.47
C ASN A 802 -5.21 20.60 33.79
N GLY A 803 -4.83 21.85 34.01
CA GLY A 803 -3.60 22.43 33.45
C GLY A 803 -3.62 22.61 31.91
N LEU A 804 -4.77 22.39 31.27
CA LEU A 804 -4.97 22.48 29.82
C LEU A 804 -5.72 23.76 29.41
N GLY A 805 -5.64 24.80 30.23
CA GLY A 805 -6.13 26.15 29.94
C GLY A 805 -5.02 27.04 29.37
N GLU A 806 -5.06 28.33 29.70
CA GLU A 806 -4.05 29.26 29.22
C GLU A 806 -2.65 28.88 29.74
N PRO A 807 -1.62 28.85 28.87
CA PRO A 807 -0.24 28.63 29.28
C PRO A 807 0.28 29.63 30.31
N ALA A 808 1.44 29.34 30.88
CA ALA A 808 2.12 30.23 31.82
C ALA A 808 2.22 31.67 31.31
N SER A 809 1.97 32.64 32.18
CA SER A 809 2.03 34.07 31.90
C SER A 809 1.04 34.57 30.82
N THR A 810 0.09 33.75 30.37
CA THR A 810 -0.97 34.14 29.41
C THR A 810 -2.37 34.09 30.03
N GLY A 811 -3.34 34.66 29.31
CA GLY A 811 -4.74 34.79 29.72
C GLY A 811 -5.11 36.16 30.33
N ASP A 812 -6.41 36.45 30.35
CA ASP A 812 -6.98 37.73 30.82
C ASP A 812 -6.69 38.05 32.30
N GLY A 813 -6.41 37.00 33.09
CA GLY A 813 -6.01 37.07 34.48
C GLY A 813 -4.62 36.47 34.70
N ALA A 814 -3.70 36.59 33.75
CA ALA A 814 -2.33 36.10 33.91
C ALA A 814 -1.68 36.60 35.21
N GLY A 815 -0.98 35.71 35.90
CA GLY A 815 -0.15 36.09 37.05
C GLY A 815 0.99 37.03 36.63
N GLY A 816 1.34 38.00 37.47
CA GLY A 816 2.45 38.90 37.18
C GLY A 816 3.78 38.15 37.06
N THR A 817 4.59 38.53 36.07
CA THR A 817 5.95 38.04 35.87
C THR A 817 6.96 39.02 36.47
N ASP A 818 8.01 38.52 37.11
CA ASP A 818 9.17 39.33 37.49
C ASP A 818 10.48 38.59 37.22
N LEU A 819 11.33 39.20 36.39
CA LEU A 819 12.65 38.67 36.01
C LEU A 819 13.68 38.76 37.15
N ALA A 820 13.32 39.36 38.29
CA ALA A 820 14.15 39.45 39.49
C ALA A 820 13.59 38.66 40.70
N GLY A 821 12.44 37.97 40.56
CA GLY A 821 11.68 37.42 41.68
C GLY A 821 10.79 36.22 41.34
N ALA A 822 9.76 35.98 42.15
CA ALA A 822 8.80 34.89 41.98
C ALA A 822 7.50 35.36 41.32
N GLY A 823 6.85 34.48 40.57
CA GLY A 823 5.62 34.76 39.84
C GLY A 823 4.37 34.83 40.72
N GLY A 824 3.43 35.67 40.33
CA GLY A 824 2.08 35.70 40.92
C GLY A 824 1.22 34.55 40.41
N GLY A 825 0.25 34.08 41.20
CA GLY A 825 -0.69 33.05 40.76
C GLY A 825 -1.70 33.58 39.75
N GLY A 826 -2.13 32.73 38.82
CA GLY A 826 -3.14 33.03 37.80
C GLY A 826 -4.52 33.26 38.41
N GLY A 827 -5.27 34.21 37.84
CA GLY A 827 -6.66 34.50 38.21
C GLY A 827 -7.65 33.77 37.30
N HIS A 828 -8.83 33.46 37.83
CA HIS A 828 -10.04 33.01 37.13
C HIS A 828 -11.08 32.76 38.21
N GLY A 829 -12.35 33.16 38.05
CA GLY A 829 -13.34 33.05 39.13
C GLY A 829 -13.13 34.03 40.28
N ALA A 830 -11.90 34.18 40.76
CA ALA A 830 -11.42 35.11 41.77
C ALA A 830 -9.98 35.58 41.46
N PRO A 831 -9.42 36.54 42.22
CA PRO A 831 -8.02 36.94 42.08
C PRO A 831 -7.04 35.86 42.54
N GLY A 832 -5.95 35.70 41.79
CA GLY A 832 -4.81 34.85 42.17
C GLY A 832 -4.01 35.46 43.31
N GLY A 833 -3.22 34.63 44.00
CA GLY A 833 -2.33 35.06 45.06
C GLY A 833 -1.11 35.81 44.51
N GLY A 834 -0.76 36.97 45.06
CA GLY A 834 0.49 37.65 44.70
C GLY A 834 1.71 37.04 45.38
N SER A 835 2.87 37.15 44.76
CA SER A 835 4.17 36.91 45.41
C SER A 835 4.67 38.20 46.09
N ALA A 836 5.87 38.16 46.66
CA ALA A 836 6.52 39.36 47.19
C ALA A 836 6.93 40.38 46.10
N PHE A 837 6.94 39.95 44.83
CA PHE A 837 7.52 40.71 43.70
C PHE A 837 6.55 40.92 42.54
N ALA A 838 5.53 40.06 42.43
CA ALA A 838 4.54 40.11 41.38
C ALA A 838 3.11 40.04 41.94
N VAL A 839 2.21 40.81 41.32
CA VAL A 839 0.79 40.76 41.65
C VAL A 839 0.16 39.47 41.13
N GLY A 840 -0.82 38.94 41.87
CA GLY A 840 -1.66 37.85 41.38
C GLY A 840 -2.60 38.33 40.27
N GLY A 841 -3.06 37.40 39.44
CA GLY A 841 -3.97 37.65 38.34
C GLY A 841 -5.36 38.13 38.78
N ALA A 842 -6.04 38.91 37.94
CA ALA A 842 -7.39 39.39 38.22
C ALA A 842 -8.47 38.32 37.96
N SER A 843 -9.64 38.47 38.59
CA SER A 843 -10.84 37.66 38.25
C SER A 843 -11.48 38.17 36.94
N TYR A 844 -11.84 37.27 36.03
CA TYR A 844 -12.51 37.57 34.76
C TYR A 844 -13.44 36.42 34.33
N GLY A 845 -14.18 36.61 33.24
CA GLY A 845 -15.14 35.63 32.72
C GLY A 845 -16.55 35.78 33.30
N ASN A 846 -17.52 35.08 32.71
CA ASN A 846 -18.92 35.14 33.10
C ASN A 846 -19.24 34.07 34.15
N ALA A 847 -19.79 34.47 35.31
CA ALA A 847 -20.15 33.53 36.37
C ALA A 847 -21.44 32.73 36.08
N LEU A 848 -22.33 33.26 35.24
CA LEU A 848 -23.55 32.57 34.82
C LEU A 848 -23.23 31.57 33.70
N PHE A 849 -22.44 31.99 32.71
CA PHE A 849 -22.08 31.16 31.56
C PHE A 849 -20.56 30.97 31.49
N PRO A 850 -19.97 30.15 32.39
CA PRO A 850 -18.52 29.98 32.46
C PRO A 850 -18.03 29.08 31.32
N LEU A 851 -17.47 29.69 30.28
CA LEU A 851 -16.91 29.01 29.09
C LEU A 851 -15.49 29.50 28.75
N THR A 852 -14.84 30.20 29.68
CA THR A 852 -13.49 30.76 29.50
C THR A 852 -12.46 29.91 30.21
N PHE A 853 -11.29 29.73 29.59
CA PHE A 853 -10.14 29.08 30.22
C PHE A 853 -9.68 29.81 31.48
N GLY A 854 -9.08 29.08 32.42
CA GLY A 854 -8.29 29.64 33.53
C GLY A 854 -6.97 30.22 33.02
N SER A 855 -6.47 31.29 33.65
CA SER A 855 -5.21 31.93 33.24
C SER A 855 -3.99 31.23 33.80
N GLY A 856 -2.85 31.34 33.11
CA GLY A 856 -1.58 30.88 33.62
C GLY A 856 -1.06 31.72 34.79
N GLY A 857 -0.32 31.06 35.69
CA GLY A 857 0.51 31.72 36.69
C GLY A 857 1.69 32.43 36.03
N GLY A 858 2.22 33.46 36.69
CA GLY A 858 3.36 34.20 36.20
C GLY A 858 4.67 33.42 36.36
N ASP A 859 5.59 33.65 35.45
CA ASP A 859 6.96 33.13 35.51
C ASP A 859 7.78 33.81 36.61
N GLY A 860 8.60 32.99 37.26
CA GLY A 860 9.69 33.44 38.11
C GLY A 860 10.99 33.62 37.31
N GLN A 861 12.05 34.04 37.96
CA GLN A 861 13.34 34.33 37.32
C GLN A 861 13.94 33.14 36.51
N TYR A 862 13.68 31.90 36.93
CA TYR A 862 14.23 30.68 36.30
C TYR A 862 13.22 29.54 36.16
N THR A 863 11.95 29.81 36.43
CA THR A 863 10.92 28.79 36.60
C THR A 863 9.62 29.24 35.94
N GLN A 864 8.91 28.33 35.30
CA GLN A 864 7.67 28.64 34.61
C GLN A 864 6.48 28.67 35.57
N GLY A 865 5.52 29.56 35.33
CA GLY A 865 4.23 29.51 36.01
C GLY A 865 3.41 28.28 35.60
N GLY A 866 2.46 27.85 36.42
CA GLY A 866 1.55 26.77 36.06
C GLY A 866 0.51 27.26 35.04
N ALA A 867 0.19 26.46 34.03
CA ALA A 867 -0.94 26.67 33.13
C ALA A 867 -2.30 26.60 33.87
N GLY A 868 -3.29 27.36 33.38
CA GLY A 868 -4.64 27.37 33.93
C GLY A 868 -5.45 26.11 33.64
N GLY A 869 -6.64 26.00 34.22
CA GLY A 869 -7.59 24.91 33.92
C GLY A 869 -8.41 25.15 32.65
N GLY A 870 -8.84 24.08 32.00
CA GLY A 870 -9.61 24.06 30.75
C GLY A 870 -11.11 24.40 30.90
N VAL A 871 -11.96 23.83 30.04
CA VAL A 871 -13.41 24.05 30.06
C VAL A 871 -14.18 22.72 29.98
N ILE A 872 -15.17 22.53 30.85
CA ILE A 872 -16.14 21.43 30.75
C ILE A 872 -17.54 22.04 30.65
N ALA A 873 -18.31 21.71 29.62
CA ALA A 873 -19.69 22.15 29.48
C ALA A 873 -20.60 20.99 29.07
N LEU A 874 -21.56 20.68 29.95
CA LEU A 874 -22.50 19.59 29.82
C LEU A 874 -23.92 20.14 29.67
N GLN A 875 -24.63 19.78 28.60
CA GLN A 875 -25.97 20.24 28.31
C GLN A 875 -26.91 19.08 27.96
N PHE A 876 -27.68 18.61 28.94
CA PHE A 876 -28.60 17.49 28.78
C PHE A 876 -30.05 17.88 29.04
N LEU A 877 -30.97 17.26 28.29
CA LEU A 877 -32.39 17.65 28.26
C LEU A 877 -33.25 16.94 29.32
N ASP A 878 -32.77 15.87 29.95
CA ASP A 878 -33.55 15.07 30.90
C ASP A 878 -32.77 14.72 32.18
N GLN A 879 -32.06 13.58 32.22
CA GLN A 879 -31.41 13.06 33.42
C GLN A 879 -29.89 13.11 33.32
N CYS A 880 -29.23 13.53 34.40
CA CYS A 880 -27.78 13.39 34.59
C CYS A 880 -27.51 12.66 35.91
N THR A 881 -26.85 11.52 35.84
CA THR A 881 -26.32 10.79 37.01
C THR A 881 -24.81 10.95 37.03
N LEU A 882 -24.29 11.78 37.94
CA LEU A 882 -22.87 12.09 38.07
C LEU A 882 -22.32 11.48 39.35
N GLU A 883 -21.76 10.28 39.27
CA GLU A 883 -21.03 9.62 40.38
C GLU A 883 -19.51 9.82 40.25
N GLY A 884 -19.00 10.08 39.05
CA GLY A 884 -17.57 10.25 38.75
C GLY A 884 -17.00 11.64 39.08
N THR A 885 -15.83 11.94 38.51
CA THR A 885 -15.12 13.21 38.77
C THR A 885 -15.10 14.10 37.53
N LEU A 886 -15.49 15.37 37.70
CA LEU A 886 -15.28 16.46 36.73
C LEU A 886 -14.24 17.42 37.31
N THR A 887 -13.12 17.64 36.63
CA THR A 887 -12.03 18.47 37.18
C THR A 887 -11.41 19.39 36.13
N SER A 888 -11.27 20.66 36.49
CA SER A 888 -10.67 21.72 35.67
C SER A 888 -9.77 22.58 36.55
N ASN A 889 -8.75 21.96 37.14
CA ASN A 889 -7.82 22.61 38.05
C ASN A 889 -6.68 23.31 37.28
N GLY A 890 -6.14 24.39 37.83
CA GLY A 890 -4.87 24.94 37.38
C GLY A 890 -3.70 24.05 37.80
N SER A 891 -2.64 24.03 37.01
CA SER A 891 -1.41 23.30 37.34
C SER A 891 -0.54 24.10 38.34
N PRO A 892 0.26 23.42 39.17
CA PRO A 892 1.17 24.08 40.09
C PRO A 892 2.29 24.83 39.33
N GLY A 893 2.82 25.89 39.93
CA GLY A 893 4.00 26.58 39.42
C GLY A 893 5.29 25.81 39.73
N ASP A 894 6.31 26.00 38.89
CA ASP A 894 7.59 25.32 39.03
C ASP A 894 8.33 25.68 40.33
N THR A 895 8.93 24.67 40.94
CA THR A 895 9.80 24.80 42.12
C THR A 895 11.23 25.19 41.73
N SER A 896 11.97 25.86 42.63
CA SER A 896 13.36 26.30 42.38
C SER A 896 14.27 25.95 43.55
N GLU A 897 15.54 25.64 43.27
CA GLU A 897 16.62 25.56 44.26
C GLU A 897 17.44 26.86 44.36
N ASN A 898 17.20 27.85 43.49
CA ASN A 898 17.99 29.08 43.40
C ASN A 898 17.18 30.35 43.70
N GLY A 899 15.95 30.18 44.19
CA GLY A 899 14.97 31.26 44.39
C GLY A 899 14.19 31.61 43.11
N GLY A 900 13.12 32.41 43.28
CA GLY A 900 12.30 32.93 42.17
C GLY A 900 11.43 31.87 41.50
N THR A 901 10.43 31.36 42.22
CA THR A 901 9.55 30.24 41.79
C THR A 901 8.34 30.70 40.98
N GLY A 902 7.74 29.78 40.22
CA GLY A 902 6.57 30.05 39.38
C GLY A 902 5.28 30.21 40.18
N GLY A 903 4.35 31.04 39.72
CA GLY A 903 3.01 31.11 40.28
C GLY A 903 2.13 29.93 39.83
N GLY A 904 1.18 29.49 40.64
CA GLY A 904 0.22 28.45 40.26
C GLY A 904 -0.85 28.96 39.28
N GLY A 905 -1.31 28.12 38.35
CA GLY A 905 -2.34 28.47 37.37
C GLY A 905 -3.73 28.63 37.98
N GLY A 906 -4.59 29.45 37.39
CA GLY A 906 -5.98 29.59 37.82
C GLY A 906 -6.82 28.37 37.45
N GLY A 907 -7.81 28.01 38.28
CA GLY A 907 -8.81 26.99 37.93
C GLY A 907 -9.61 27.37 36.68
N GLY A 908 -10.20 26.40 36.00
CA GLY A 908 -10.95 26.58 34.76
C GLY A 908 -12.46 26.73 34.95
N SER A 909 -13.22 26.46 33.89
CA SER A 909 -14.68 26.63 33.87
C SER A 909 -15.42 25.29 33.79
N ILE A 910 -16.47 25.12 34.59
CA ILE A 910 -17.39 23.98 34.50
C ILE A 910 -18.84 24.49 34.43
N GLN A 911 -19.57 24.13 33.38
CA GLN A 911 -20.99 24.39 33.24
C GLN A 911 -21.77 23.08 33.14
N ILE A 912 -22.84 22.96 33.92
CA ILE A 912 -23.75 21.81 33.86
C ILE A 912 -25.17 22.33 33.71
N THR A 913 -25.86 21.92 32.66
CA THR A 913 -27.28 22.18 32.43
C THR A 913 -28.01 20.85 32.32
N CYS A 914 -28.84 20.54 33.31
CA CYS A 914 -29.58 19.28 33.37
C CYS A 914 -30.83 19.38 34.26
N PRO A 915 -32.06 19.21 33.74
CA PRO A 915 -33.30 19.31 34.52
C PRO A 915 -33.31 18.43 35.76
N SER A 916 -32.91 17.17 35.61
CA SER A 916 -32.82 16.23 36.71
C SER A 916 -31.39 15.79 36.94
N LEU A 917 -30.82 16.19 38.09
CA LEU A 917 -29.42 15.96 38.42
C LEU A 917 -29.31 15.12 39.70
N SER A 918 -28.62 13.99 39.60
CA SER A 918 -28.45 12.99 40.67
C SER A 918 -26.99 12.52 40.76
N GLY A 919 -26.61 11.90 41.87
CA GLY A 919 -25.28 11.31 42.09
C GLY A 919 -24.41 12.04 43.12
N ASN A 920 -23.32 11.40 43.58
CA ASN A 920 -22.41 11.90 44.62
C ASN A 920 -21.01 12.24 44.10
N GLY A 921 -20.89 12.49 42.79
CA GLY A 921 -19.64 12.79 42.12
C GLY A 921 -18.93 14.05 42.63
N LEU A 922 -17.72 14.23 42.13
CA LEU A 922 -16.79 15.26 42.58
C LEU A 922 -16.57 16.30 41.48
N ILE A 923 -16.85 17.57 41.76
CA ILE A 923 -16.65 18.67 40.80
C ILE A 923 -15.56 19.59 41.34
N LYS A 924 -14.47 19.77 40.59
CA LYS A 924 -13.32 20.60 40.99
C LYS A 924 -12.98 21.64 39.93
N ALA A 925 -12.78 22.88 40.35
CA ALA A 925 -12.07 23.88 39.57
C ALA A 925 -11.20 24.69 40.54
N GLN A 926 -10.10 24.07 40.97
CA GLN A 926 -9.18 24.63 41.97
C GLN A 926 -8.03 25.36 41.29
N GLY A 927 -7.47 26.35 41.97
CA GLY A 927 -6.21 26.94 41.54
C GLY A 927 -5.02 26.01 41.83
N GLY A 928 -3.99 26.11 41.00
CA GLY A 928 -2.71 25.43 41.19
C GLY A 928 -1.91 26.03 42.33
N GLU A 929 -1.08 25.21 42.95
CA GLU A 929 -0.19 25.61 44.04
C GLU A 929 0.95 26.52 43.52
N GLY A 930 1.37 27.50 44.32
CA GLY A 930 2.57 28.27 44.01
C GLY A 930 3.85 27.43 44.14
N GLY A 931 4.85 27.71 43.31
CA GLY A 931 6.11 26.97 43.31
C GLY A 931 6.90 27.12 44.62
N ALA A 932 7.45 26.01 45.09
CA ALA A 932 8.24 25.91 46.33
C ALA A 932 9.74 26.18 46.12
N ASP A 933 10.39 26.78 47.12
CA ASP A 933 11.85 26.94 47.20
C ASP A 933 12.45 25.82 48.05
N LEU A 934 13.31 25.01 47.43
CA LEU A 934 13.86 23.77 47.98
C LEU A 934 15.22 23.95 48.70
N GLN A 935 15.74 25.17 48.86
CA GLN A 935 17.03 25.38 49.53
C GLN A 935 17.03 24.91 50.99
N THR A 936 18.04 24.10 51.35
CA THR A 936 18.27 23.61 52.73
C THR A 936 19.35 24.40 53.49
N GLY A 937 19.92 25.45 52.89
CA GLY A 937 21.03 26.20 53.50
C GLY A 937 21.19 27.63 52.97
N GLY A 938 20.58 28.59 53.69
CA GLY A 938 20.92 30.02 53.72
C GLY A 938 21.46 30.67 52.45
N GLY A 939 20.62 30.84 51.43
CA GLY A 939 20.86 31.69 50.25
C GLY A 939 19.80 32.81 50.12
N LEU A 940 20.25 33.94 49.55
CA LEU A 940 19.59 35.22 49.23
C LEU A 940 18.27 35.59 49.98
N PRO A 941 18.28 36.63 50.86
CA PRO A 941 17.11 37.08 51.62
C PRO A 941 15.93 37.65 50.80
N ASP A 942 16.07 37.70 49.47
CA ASP A 942 15.12 38.35 48.55
C ASP A 942 14.47 37.36 47.55
N ALA A 943 14.63 36.04 47.71
CA ALA A 943 13.90 35.08 46.88
C ALA A 943 12.43 34.97 47.33
N GLY A 944 11.49 35.27 46.43
CA GLY A 944 10.06 35.13 46.69
C GLY A 944 9.57 33.70 46.50
N LEU A 945 8.47 33.35 47.15
CA LEU A 945 7.69 32.14 46.87
C LEU A 945 6.51 32.47 45.96
N GLY A 946 6.22 31.57 45.03
CA GLY A 946 5.17 31.71 44.03
C GLY A 946 3.80 31.87 44.68
N GLY A 947 2.97 32.73 44.08
CA GLY A 947 1.59 32.89 44.50
C GLY A 947 0.72 31.71 44.06
N GLY A 948 -0.24 31.30 44.88
CA GLY A 948 -1.21 30.25 44.52
C GLY A 948 -2.24 30.77 43.51
N GLY A 949 -2.66 29.94 42.57
CA GLY A 949 -3.69 30.27 41.58
C GLY A 949 -5.08 30.39 42.19
N ALA A 950 -5.97 31.16 41.58
CA ALA A 950 -7.36 31.30 42.02
C ALA A 950 -8.19 30.04 41.70
N GLY A 951 -9.22 29.76 42.50
CA GLY A 951 -10.24 28.75 42.13
C GLY A 951 -11.14 29.26 41.01
N GLY A 952 -11.55 28.38 40.10
CA GLY A 952 -12.25 28.70 38.86
C GLY A 952 -13.76 28.98 38.98
N ARG A 953 -14.51 28.74 37.91
CA ARG A 953 -15.96 29.01 37.83
C ARG A 953 -16.77 27.74 37.63
N VAL A 954 -17.78 27.52 38.47
CA VAL A 954 -18.76 26.43 38.28
C VAL A 954 -20.17 27.02 38.22
N ALA A 955 -20.95 26.67 37.19
CA ALA A 955 -22.37 26.99 37.08
C ALA A 955 -23.20 25.73 36.86
N VAL A 956 -24.25 25.54 37.68
CA VAL A 956 -25.15 24.39 37.62
C VAL A 956 -26.59 24.87 37.45
N TYR A 957 -27.23 24.45 36.36
CA TYR A 957 -28.62 24.74 36.02
C TYR A 957 -29.44 23.45 36.14
N THR A 958 -30.27 23.33 37.16
CA THR A 958 -31.07 22.13 37.43
C THR A 958 -32.35 22.43 38.21
N ASP A 959 -33.42 21.68 37.95
CA ASP A 959 -34.67 21.75 38.71
C ASP A 959 -34.68 20.79 39.91
N SER A 960 -33.66 19.93 40.03
CA SER A 960 -33.45 19.06 41.18
C SER A 960 -32.80 19.79 42.34
N THR A 961 -33.08 19.33 43.57
CA THR A 961 -32.23 19.69 44.70
C THR A 961 -30.84 19.11 44.47
N LEU A 962 -29.81 19.95 44.47
CA LEU A 962 -28.45 19.50 44.22
C LEU A 962 -28.07 18.33 45.15
N PRO A 963 -27.61 17.20 44.60
CA PRO A 963 -27.20 16.05 45.39
C PRO A 963 -25.77 16.18 45.94
N PHE A 964 -24.96 17.12 45.44
CA PHE A 964 -23.53 17.19 45.73
C PHE A 964 -23.20 17.91 47.04
N SER A 965 -22.34 17.29 47.85
CA SER A 965 -21.67 17.93 49.00
C SER A 965 -20.22 18.34 48.70
N SER A 966 -19.75 18.10 47.47
CA SER A 966 -18.34 18.04 47.07
C SER A 966 -18.05 18.87 45.79
N ILE A 967 -18.48 20.13 45.75
CA ILE A 967 -17.99 21.10 44.76
C ILE A 967 -16.80 21.86 45.37
N LEU A 968 -15.63 21.76 44.75
CA LEU A 968 -14.38 22.30 45.28
C LEU A 968 -13.79 23.39 44.36
N LEU A 969 -13.83 24.62 44.85
CA LEU A 969 -13.43 25.83 44.13
C LEU A 969 -12.35 26.60 44.89
N THR A 970 -11.47 25.92 45.64
CA THR A 970 -10.44 26.61 46.43
C THR A 970 -9.36 27.19 45.54
N GLY A 971 -8.78 28.31 45.93
CA GLY A 971 -7.49 28.71 45.37
C GLY A 971 -6.39 27.76 45.82
N GLY A 972 -5.30 27.71 45.06
CA GLY A 972 -4.09 26.97 45.43
C GLY A 972 -3.38 27.66 46.59
N ALA A 973 -2.66 26.88 47.40
CA ALA A 973 -1.85 27.45 48.46
C ALA A 973 -0.63 28.20 47.89
N ALA A 974 -0.03 29.02 48.75
CA ALA A 974 1.21 29.70 48.44
C ALA A 974 2.38 28.71 48.39
N GLY A 975 3.42 29.06 47.63
CA GLY A 975 4.68 28.32 47.64
C GLY A 975 5.27 28.20 49.05
N THR A 976 6.01 27.12 49.28
CA THR A 976 6.63 26.79 50.58
C THR A 976 8.15 26.90 50.48
N GLY A 977 8.84 27.35 51.54
CA GLY A 977 10.31 27.51 51.53
C GLY A 977 10.84 28.61 52.46
N PRO A 978 12.17 28.84 52.51
CA PRO A 978 12.82 29.82 53.38
C PRO A 978 12.67 31.29 52.91
N GLY A 979 12.13 31.53 51.71
CA GLY A 979 11.92 32.85 51.11
C GLY A 979 10.72 33.65 51.61
N SER A 980 10.46 34.83 51.02
CA SER A 980 9.29 35.65 51.36
C SER A 980 8.00 34.97 50.89
N PRO A 981 7.01 34.76 51.78
CA PRO A 981 5.84 33.96 51.46
C PRO A 981 4.98 34.60 50.37
N GLY A 982 4.56 33.78 49.40
CA GLY A 982 3.47 34.12 48.49
C GLY A 982 2.13 34.14 49.23
N ASN A 983 1.10 34.64 48.56
CA ASN A 983 -0.28 34.52 49.04
C ASN A 983 -0.96 33.32 48.39
N PRO A 984 -1.85 32.60 49.11
CA PRO A 984 -2.73 31.63 48.49
C PRO A 984 -3.71 32.35 47.56
N GLY A 985 -4.18 31.65 46.52
CA GLY A 985 -5.24 32.16 45.66
C GLY A 985 -6.59 32.20 46.37
N GLN A 986 -7.49 33.05 45.87
CA GLN A 986 -8.85 33.13 46.41
C GLN A 986 -9.74 32.03 45.83
N ALA A 987 -10.77 31.64 46.58
CA ALA A 987 -11.75 30.67 46.12
C ALA A 987 -12.63 31.25 45.00
N GLY A 988 -13.01 30.39 44.06
CA GLY A 988 -13.75 30.70 42.85
C GLY A 988 -15.24 30.98 43.05
N SER A 989 -15.97 31.04 41.94
CA SER A 989 -17.40 31.37 41.93
C SER A 989 -18.28 30.15 41.62
N LEU A 990 -19.33 29.96 42.42
CA LEU A 990 -20.37 28.94 42.21
C LEU A 990 -21.72 29.60 41.93
N VAL A 991 -22.36 29.24 40.82
CA VAL A 991 -23.74 29.60 40.49
C VAL A 991 -24.59 28.33 40.45
N ILE A 992 -25.74 28.38 41.11
CA ILE A 992 -26.73 27.30 41.09
C ILE A 992 -28.09 27.94 40.82
N ASN A 993 -28.77 27.54 39.75
CA ASN A 993 -30.07 28.10 39.40
C ASN A 993 -31.05 27.03 38.91
N SER A 994 -32.35 27.26 39.13
CA SER A 994 -33.40 26.44 38.54
C SER A 994 -33.63 26.81 37.08
N ILE A 995 -33.87 25.80 36.24
CA ILE A 995 -34.19 25.99 34.83
C ILE A 995 -35.56 26.69 34.70
N GLN A 996 -36.52 26.39 35.59
CA GLN A 996 -37.83 27.06 35.63
C GLN A 996 -37.80 28.57 35.95
N ASN A 997 -36.75 29.06 36.61
CA ASN A 997 -36.59 30.50 36.92
C ASN A 997 -35.93 31.31 35.78
N SER A 998 -35.71 30.68 34.62
CA SER A 998 -35.13 31.30 33.42
C SER A 998 -36.22 31.82 32.48
N ILE A 999 -37.17 32.60 32.98
CA ILE A 999 -38.17 33.30 32.15
C ILE A 999 -37.50 34.53 31.53
N TRP A 1000 -37.31 34.51 30.21
CA TRP A 1000 -36.75 35.62 29.41
C TRP A 1000 -37.82 36.70 29.16
N THR A 1001 -37.71 37.85 29.84
CA THR A 1001 -38.52 39.05 29.56
C THR A 1001 -37.77 39.98 28.59
N VAL A 1002 -38.34 40.25 27.40
CA VAL A 1002 -37.83 41.20 26.41
C VAL A 1002 -38.33 42.61 26.72
N GLY A 1003 -37.42 43.59 26.83
CA GLY A 1003 -37.77 45.01 26.89
C GLY A 1003 -36.57 45.95 26.79
N GLY A 1004 -36.61 46.94 25.89
CA GLY A 1004 -35.60 48.01 25.79
C GLY A 1004 -35.94 49.12 24.79
N SER A 1005 -35.72 50.38 25.18
CA SER A 1005 -36.19 51.62 24.51
C SER A 1005 -35.21 52.23 23.51
N ALA A 1006 -35.73 52.98 22.53
CA ALA A 1006 -34.96 53.72 21.54
C ALA A 1006 -34.47 55.11 22.03
N GLN A 1007 -33.19 55.41 21.82
CA GLN A 1007 -32.74 56.75 21.36
C GLN A 1007 -31.45 56.63 20.54
N GLY A 1008 -31.53 57.00 19.26
CA GLY A 1008 -30.36 57.33 18.43
C GLY A 1008 -29.97 56.34 17.32
N GLY A 1009 -30.81 56.17 16.29
CA GLY A 1009 -30.35 55.75 14.94
C GLY A 1009 -29.95 54.27 14.73
N SER A 1010 -30.30 53.36 15.63
CA SER A 1010 -30.08 51.92 15.47
C SER A 1010 -31.33 51.11 15.81
N VAL A 1011 -31.53 49.98 15.13
CA VAL A 1011 -32.52 48.94 15.48
C VAL A 1011 -31.76 47.73 16.02
N SER A 1012 -32.09 47.30 17.24
CA SER A 1012 -31.45 46.16 17.89
C SER A 1012 -32.42 44.99 17.93
N LEU A 1013 -32.00 43.82 17.45
CA LEU A 1013 -32.73 42.56 17.54
C LEU A 1013 -31.93 41.59 18.40
N GLU A 1014 -32.59 40.90 19.32
CA GLU A 1014 -31.93 39.92 20.18
C GLU A 1014 -32.61 38.56 20.05
N LEU A 1015 -31.82 37.57 19.65
CA LEU A 1015 -32.24 36.20 19.36
C LEU A 1015 -31.22 35.26 19.99
N TRP A 1016 -31.66 34.41 20.92
CA TRP A 1016 -30.83 33.35 21.53
C TRP A 1016 -29.53 33.85 22.15
N GLY A 1017 -29.57 35.03 22.79
CA GLY A 1017 -28.43 35.62 23.49
C GLY A 1017 -27.45 36.39 22.59
N VAL A 1018 -27.76 36.60 21.31
CA VAL A 1018 -26.97 37.44 20.40
C VAL A 1018 -27.73 38.74 20.12
N THR A 1019 -27.14 39.87 20.51
CA THR A 1019 -27.64 41.20 20.16
C THR A 1019 -27.12 41.61 18.78
N VAL A 1020 -27.99 41.70 17.78
CA VAL A 1020 -27.68 42.26 16.46
C VAL A 1020 -28.09 43.73 16.42
N VAL A 1021 -27.11 44.62 16.36
CA VAL A 1021 -27.33 46.07 16.25
C VAL A 1021 -27.19 46.49 14.79
N VAL A 1022 -28.28 46.94 14.18
CA VAL A 1022 -28.28 47.45 12.81
C VAL A 1022 -28.31 48.98 12.84
N SER A 1023 -27.22 49.61 12.42
CA SER A 1023 -27.12 51.07 12.28
C SER A 1023 -27.78 51.56 10.98
N THR A 1024 -28.56 52.64 11.02
CA THR A 1024 -29.17 53.22 9.80
C THR A 1024 -28.18 54.13 9.05
N PHE A 1025 -28.25 54.17 7.72
CA PHE A 1025 -27.49 55.12 6.90
C PHE A 1025 -28.23 56.47 6.74
N ALA A 1026 -27.48 57.54 6.44
CA ALA A 1026 -28.02 58.88 6.31
C ALA A 1026 -29.14 58.96 5.24
N GLY A 1027 -30.37 59.21 5.69
CA GLY A 1027 -31.56 59.35 4.84
C GLY A 1027 -32.64 58.27 5.01
N GLN A 1028 -32.44 57.28 5.88
CA GLN A 1028 -33.44 56.21 6.15
C GLN A 1028 -33.98 56.27 7.58
N THR A 1029 -35.26 55.96 7.75
CA THR A 1029 -35.91 55.89 9.07
C THR A 1029 -35.88 54.46 9.63
N ALA A 1030 -35.79 54.30 10.95
CA ALA A 1030 -35.76 53.00 11.62
C ALA A 1030 -37.02 52.14 11.36
N GLU A 1031 -38.15 52.79 11.07
CA GLU A 1031 -39.43 52.15 10.72
C GLU A 1031 -39.42 51.53 9.31
N GLU A 1032 -38.76 52.16 8.35
CA GLU A 1032 -38.61 51.61 7.00
C GLU A 1032 -37.76 50.34 6.99
N VAL A 1033 -36.73 50.29 7.85
CA VAL A 1033 -35.86 49.11 7.99
C VAL A 1033 -36.58 47.97 8.70
N ALA A 1034 -37.33 48.24 9.77
CA ALA A 1034 -38.10 47.22 10.49
C ALA A 1034 -39.23 46.61 9.63
N SER A 1035 -39.88 47.41 8.77
CA SER A 1035 -40.95 46.94 7.89
C SER A 1035 -40.43 46.05 6.75
N ALA A 1036 -39.27 46.37 6.16
CA ALA A 1036 -38.63 45.54 5.15
C ALA A 1036 -38.16 44.18 5.72
N MET A 1037 -37.64 44.17 6.94
CA MET A 1037 -37.20 42.95 7.62
C MET A 1037 -38.38 42.04 8.00
N ALA A 1038 -39.51 42.60 8.46
CA ALA A 1038 -40.70 41.81 8.76
C ALA A 1038 -41.30 41.14 7.50
N GLN A 1039 -41.23 41.80 6.34
CA GLN A 1039 -41.69 41.25 5.08
C GLN A 1039 -40.85 40.07 4.57
N GLU A 1040 -39.54 40.12 4.78
CA GLU A 1040 -38.60 39.03 4.49
C GLU A 1040 -38.80 37.83 5.42
N ILE A 1041 -39.07 38.06 6.71
CA ILE A 1041 -39.36 37.01 7.70
C ILE A 1041 -40.65 36.24 7.32
N LEU A 1042 -41.66 36.93 6.79
CA LEU A 1042 -42.94 36.36 6.34
C LEU A 1042 -42.85 35.51 5.06
N LEU A 1043 -41.76 35.62 4.30
CA LEU A 1043 -41.53 34.85 3.07
C LEU A 1043 -40.79 33.52 3.32
N GLN A 1044 -40.39 33.26 4.56
CA GLN A 1044 -39.66 32.05 4.94
C GLN A 1044 -40.61 30.86 5.16
N PRO A 1045 -40.40 29.71 4.47
CA PRO A 1045 -41.29 28.55 4.56
C PRO A 1045 -41.43 27.98 5.99
N ALA A 1046 -40.39 28.13 6.81
CA ALA A 1046 -40.34 27.64 8.19
C ALA A 1046 -41.17 28.47 9.18
N LEU A 1047 -41.63 29.66 8.78
CA LEU A 1047 -42.36 30.60 9.64
C LEU A 1047 -43.76 30.94 9.09
N LEU A 1048 -44.19 30.27 8.01
CA LEU A 1048 -45.48 30.45 7.38
C LEU A 1048 -46.61 29.99 8.33
N GLY A 1049 -47.35 30.96 8.89
CA GLY A 1049 -48.50 30.73 9.77
C GLY A 1049 -48.40 31.36 11.16
N LEU A 1050 -47.27 31.97 11.53
CA LEU A 1050 -47.14 32.75 12.77
C LEU A 1050 -47.51 34.23 12.49
N PRO A 1051 -48.33 34.89 13.33
CA PRO A 1051 -48.63 36.31 13.15
C PRO A 1051 -47.39 37.14 13.48
N VAL A 1052 -46.92 37.91 12.49
CA VAL A 1052 -45.80 38.85 12.59
C VAL A 1052 -46.35 40.27 12.40
N GLU A 1053 -46.19 41.12 13.42
CA GLU A 1053 -46.66 42.51 13.39
C GLU A 1053 -45.52 43.50 13.67
N THR A 1054 -45.50 44.63 12.96
CA THR A 1054 -44.53 45.71 13.16
C THR A 1054 -45.19 46.89 13.86
N HIS A 1055 -44.62 47.33 14.99
CA HIS A 1055 -45.05 48.54 15.70
C HIS A 1055 -43.84 49.48 15.87
N GLY A 1056 -43.74 50.46 14.98
CA GLY A 1056 -42.60 51.37 14.95
C GLY A 1056 -41.32 50.64 14.53
N ALA A 1057 -40.23 50.82 15.28
CA ALA A 1057 -38.96 50.14 15.06
C ALA A 1057 -38.89 48.71 15.66
N THR A 1058 -40.03 48.16 16.09
CA THR A 1058 -40.11 46.89 16.82
C THR A 1058 -40.92 45.85 16.04
N ILE A 1059 -40.42 44.60 15.97
CA ILE A 1059 -41.05 43.46 15.30
C ILE A 1059 -41.52 42.46 16.37
N LEU A 1060 -42.78 42.01 16.30
CA LEU A 1060 -43.40 41.07 17.23
C LEU A 1060 -43.77 39.76 16.53
N ILE A 1061 -43.45 38.61 17.15
CA ILE A 1061 -43.79 37.27 16.64
C ILE A 1061 -44.41 36.46 17.80
N GLN A 1062 -45.63 35.95 17.66
CA GLN A 1062 -46.34 35.19 18.72
C GLN A 1062 -46.45 33.69 18.41
N ALA A 1063 -46.22 32.83 19.41
CA ALA A 1063 -46.49 31.39 19.36
C ALA A 1063 -47.87 31.05 19.96
N PRO A 1064 -48.57 29.98 19.51
CA PRO A 1064 -49.94 29.68 19.95
C PRO A 1064 -50.01 29.10 21.38
N PRO A 1065 -51.11 29.34 22.12
CA PRO A 1065 -51.24 28.94 23.53
C PRO A 1065 -51.63 27.46 23.69
N VAL A 1066 -51.01 26.74 24.63
CA VAL A 1066 -51.53 25.45 25.12
C VAL A 1066 -51.83 25.58 26.63
N THR A 1067 -53.12 25.75 26.94
CA THR A 1067 -53.67 25.64 28.29
C THR A 1067 -54.34 24.26 28.47
N PRO A 1068 -54.16 23.55 29.61
CA PRO A 1068 -54.83 22.28 29.83
C PRO A 1068 -56.25 22.51 30.39
N THR A 1069 -57.26 21.91 29.77
CA THR A 1069 -58.59 21.75 30.38
C THR A 1069 -59.17 20.36 30.08
N LEU A 1070 -59.47 19.61 31.14
CA LEU A 1070 -60.24 18.35 31.14
C LEU A 1070 -61.72 18.60 30.79
N SER A 1071 -62.36 17.73 29.99
CA SER A 1071 -63.72 17.22 30.27
C SER A 1071 -64.17 16.06 29.34
N ASP A 1072 -64.87 15.10 29.95
CA ASP A 1072 -65.53 13.94 29.32
C ASP A 1072 -66.57 14.30 28.23
N ALA A 1073 -66.67 13.39 27.24
CA ALA A 1073 -67.88 12.82 26.62
C ALA A 1073 -68.03 12.93 25.07
N GLY A 1074 -67.99 11.77 24.39
CA GLY A 1074 -69.02 11.38 23.39
C GLY A 1074 -68.75 11.47 21.86
N LEU A 1075 -68.22 10.38 21.27
CA LEU A 1075 -68.72 9.56 20.13
C LEU A 1075 -69.09 10.15 18.70
N VAL A 1076 -68.46 9.53 17.67
CA VAL A 1076 -68.82 9.23 16.22
C VAL A 1076 -68.77 10.36 15.17
N VAL A 1077 -67.73 10.45 14.30
CA VAL A 1077 -67.38 9.79 12.99
C VAL A 1077 -68.09 10.39 11.75
N LEU A 1078 -67.31 10.85 10.74
CA LEU A 1078 -67.27 10.32 9.34
C LEU A 1078 -66.23 11.03 8.43
N GLU A 1079 -65.32 10.20 7.90
CA GLU A 1079 -64.70 10.13 6.54
C GLU A 1079 -64.03 11.32 5.83
N GLY A 1080 -62.77 11.09 5.41
CA GLY A 1080 -62.28 11.47 4.08
C GLY A 1080 -60.88 12.11 3.98
N GLN A 1081 -59.85 11.32 3.60
CA GLN A 1081 -58.53 11.70 3.05
C GLN A 1081 -57.42 12.17 4.02
N PRO A 1082 -56.13 11.89 3.72
CA PRO A 1082 -55.05 11.76 4.71
C PRO A 1082 -54.46 13.10 5.18
N PRO A 1083 -53.87 13.15 6.39
CA PRO A 1083 -53.08 14.29 6.84
C PRO A 1083 -51.79 14.39 6.00
N MET A 1084 -51.59 15.52 5.33
CA MET A 1084 -50.25 15.93 4.89
C MET A 1084 -49.42 16.22 6.14
N ALA A 1085 -48.43 15.38 6.39
CA ALA A 1085 -47.37 15.66 7.35
C ALA A 1085 -46.56 16.87 6.85
N VAL A 1086 -46.47 17.91 7.68
CA VAL A 1086 -45.46 18.96 7.54
C VAL A 1086 -44.30 18.58 8.47
N PRO A 1087 -43.03 18.68 8.03
CA PRO A 1087 -41.89 18.03 8.67
C PRO A 1087 -41.39 18.80 9.90
N SER A 1088 -40.90 18.06 10.89
CA SER A 1088 -40.06 18.55 11.98
C SER A 1088 -38.74 19.11 11.42
N LEU A 1089 -38.54 20.43 11.57
CA LEU A 1089 -37.29 21.11 11.22
C LEU A 1089 -36.29 21.01 12.39
N SER A 1090 -35.07 20.51 12.09
CA SER A 1090 -33.94 20.36 13.00
C SER A 1090 -33.16 21.68 13.22
N ARG A 1091 -32.40 21.74 14.31
CA ARG A 1091 -31.69 22.95 14.81
C ARG A 1091 -30.62 23.53 13.86
N TRP A 1092 -30.12 22.78 12.89
CA TRP A 1092 -29.16 23.28 11.90
C TRP A 1092 -29.79 24.23 10.86
N ALA A 1093 -31.09 24.10 10.57
CA ALA A 1093 -31.81 25.07 9.73
C ALA A 1093 -31.90 26.46 10.38
N SER A 1094 -31.78 26.55 11.70
CA SER A 1094 -31.86 27.80 12.48
C SER A 1094 -30.55 28.57 12.53
N VAL A 1095 -29.39 27.88 12.49
CA VAL A 1095 -28.06 28.51 12.39
C VAL A 1095 -27.80 28.99 10.95
N ALA A 1096 -28.22 28.20 9.96
CA ALA A 1096 -28.19 28.59 8.56
C ALA A 1096 -29.06 29.84 8.28
N LEU A 1097 -30.25 29.96 8.89
CA LEU A 1097 -31.14 31.11 8.74
C LEU A 1097 -30.53 32.40 9.33
N VAL A 1098 -29.79 32.32 10.45
CA VAL A 1098 -29.12 33.46 11.10
C VAL A 1098 -27.92 33.96 10.29
N LEU A 1099 -27.13 33.05 9.70
CA LEU A 1099 -26.03 33.39 8.79
C LEU A 1099 -26.54 33.93 7.43
N LEU A 1100 -27.61 33.35 6.88
CA LEU A 1100 -28.19 33.76 5.60
C LEU A 1100 -28.82 35.17 5.68
N LEU A 1101 -29.51 35.50 6.77
CA LEU A 1101 -30.09 36.83 7.01
C LEU A 1101 -29.02 37.92 7.25
N SER A 1102 -27.89 37.55 7.84
CA SER A 1102 -26.73 38.44 8.06
C SER A 1102 -26.01 38.79 6.74
N VAL A 1103 -25.91 37.83 5.82
CA VAL A 1103 -25.21 37.97 4.53
C VAL A 1103 -26.09 38.62 3.44
N LEU A 1104 -27.41 38.40 3.44
CA LEU A 1104 -28.34 39.04 2.48
C LEU A 1104 -28.60 40.52 2.77
N ALA A 1105 -28.61 40.93 4.04
CA ALA A 1105 -28.69 42.34 4.42
C ALA A 1105 -27.45 43.16 3.97
N ILE A 1106 -26.28 42.51 3.85
CA ILE A 1106 -25.02 43.14 3.43
C ILE A 1106 -24.88 43.17 1.89
N SER A 1107 -25.41 42.17 1.16
CA SER A 1107 -25.15 41.98 -0.27
C SER A 1107 -26.06 42.74 -1.26
N ARG A 1108 -27.22 43.26 -0.83
CA ARG A 1108 -28.13 44.03 -1.73
C ARG A 1108 -28.25 45.53 -1.43
N LEU A 1109 -27.42 46.07 -0.53
CA LEU A 1109 -27.43 47.49 -0.14
C LEU A 1109 -26.20 48.31 -0.61
N ARG A 1110 -25.42 47.83 -1.59
CA ARG A 1110 -24.45 48.67 -2.35
C ARG A 1110 -24.71 48.61 -3.85
N PRO A 1111 -24.65 49.74 -4.58
CA PRO A 1111 -24.70 49.73 -6.04
C PRO A 1111 -23.37 49.20 -6.61
N VAL A 1112 -23.44 48.22 -7.52
CA VAL A 1112 -22.27 47.63 -8.22
C VAL A 1112 -21.95 48.46 -9.48
N ASP A 1113 -20.69 48.92 -9.59
CA ASP A 1113 -20.10 49.54 -10.79
C ASP A 1113 -19.52 48.44 -11.73
N PRO A 1114 -19.92 48.36 -13.00
CA PRO A 1114 -19.68 47.18 -13.86
C PRO A 1114 -18.33 47.15 -14.62
N SER A 1115 -17.22 47.69 -14.08
CA SER A 1115 -16.00 47.92 -14.91
C SER A 1115 -14.64 47.37 -14.46
N ALA A 1116 -14.53 46.36 -13.56
CA ALA A 1116 -13.21 45.76 -13.21
C ALA A 1116 -13.20 44.21 -13.24
N PRO A 1117 -12.12 43.55 -13.72
CA PRO A 1117 -12.08 42.09 -13.93
C PRO A 1117 -11.73 41.30 -12.66
N ALA A 1118 -12.11 40.03 -12.71
CA ALA A 1118 -12.14 39.06 -11.63
C ALA A 1118 -10.77 38.68 -11.03
N THR A 1119 -10.72 38.64 -9.70
CA THR A 1119 -9.90 37.71 -8.93
C THR A 1119 -10.74 37.15 -7.78
N ARG A 1120 -10.65 35.83 -7.64
CA ARG A 1120 -11.40 34.94 -6.74
C ARG A 1120 -11.46 35.40 -5.27
N LEU A 1121 -12.61 35.17 -4.64
CA LEU A 1121 -12.78 34.21 -3.55
C LEU A 1121 -14.19 33.62 -3.65
#